data_AF-A0A7J3DIV3-F1
#
_entry.id   AF-A0A7J3DIV3-F1
#
_cell.length_a   1.000
_cell.length_b   1.000
_cell.length_c   1.000
_cell.angle_alpha   90.00
_cell.angle_beta   90.00
_cell.angle_gamma   90.00
#
_symmetry.space_group_name_H-M   'P 1'
#
loop_
_entity.id
_entity.type
_entity.pdbx_description
1 polymer ?
#
loop_
_entity_poly.entity_id
_entity_poly.type
_entity_poly.pdbx_seq_one_letter_code
_entity_poly.pdbx_strand_id
1 'polypeptide(L)'
;MEIIIKTTESGKTIEKDAKLFGEVVERVAKDFGATKIIIEGKTIVEYGLEDTRMIKDLARKIKTLSAELKGKIPPKDCSCEEIRVFFNKVREIADDPIGVYVFLKRLKQRVEIGNCSCKGWIIDELINPAMQRLEETDIVRKVQKNLVGYRTGDRDIYMHIFSPTERPSFSLTRFRTTFPANGKLVDEYELKDGAKVRIFKLDNEIKYYYHLTPPEITLGDMEHRIVSEIREEVIKDPKAEMLDSAEAREAIYEYVRDKAIAKIEELKLNLKVEDADKLASIVTRATIGFGVIESILHDPYVQDVNINPGERSIAIFHEKWEECNSNIIPNVEEVVNWATKLKLEGGRPLDQANPVLDTTINIPGMSARIASVHKPLSTGGLAFAIRKHREKPWTFPLFIREGMMNEMAAGLLSFAIDNGRCILFGGSRSAGKTSLLGASLLEIMKKYRIVTIEDTLELPVKTMEELGYDILSLKVKSALSIEGSEMSAEDGIKAALRLGDSCLIVGEVRSKEAKALFEAMRVGALANVVAGTIHGESPYGIFDRVVNDLEVPPASFKAIDLIVIANPIKTPDGLEKLRRVTRITEVRKHWKDDPIEEMGFVDLMVYDANKDTLVPTDALLNGESEILKAIGERVAGWGDYSKIMENIKLRAKMKRALVDFAKSYNNEKILEAPFVVASNSALHMIMEAERKEYGNVDSTRVFEKWKAWCLEEMKRVY
;
A
#
# COMPACT_ATOMS: atom_id res chain seq x y z
N MET A 1 28.16 -1.29 20.85
CA MET A 1 28.68 -2.62 21.24
C MET A 1 27.51 -3.57 21.29
N GLU A 2 27.68 -4.77 20.75
CA GLU A 2 26.60 -5.76 20.62
C GLU A 2 27.04 -7.06 21.30
N ILE A 3 26.11 -7.71 21.99
CA ILE A 3 26.32 -9.06 22.52
C ILE A 3 25.65 -10.04 21.57
N ILE A 4 26.45 -10.90 20.94
CA ILE A 4 25.99 -11.92 20.01
C ILE A 4 26.04 -13.28 20.68
N ILE A 5 24.91 -14.00 20.67
CA ILE A 5 24.78 -15.37 21.17
C ILE A 5 24.36 -16.27 20.01
N LYS A 6 25.12 -17.32 19.73
CA LYS A 6 24.80 -18.26 18.67
C LYS A 6 23.98 -19.42 19.22
N THR A 7 22.89 -19.77 18.54
CA THR A 7 22.04 -20.91 18.84
C THR A 7 21.93 -21.81 17.61
N THR A 8 21.92 -23.12 17.83
CA THR A 8 21.63 -24.13 16.79
C THR A 8 20.14 -24.44 16.66
N GLU A 9 19.34 -24.07 17.66
CA GLU A 9 17.89 -24.30 17.69
C GLU A 9 17.14 -23.03 17.23
N SER A 10 16.18 -23.21 16.33
CA SER A 10 15.32 -22.14 15.79
C SER A 10 14.25 -21.72 16.80
N GLY A 11 13.89 -20.42 16.80
CA GLY A 11 12.83 -19.88 17.66
C GLY A 11 13.18 -19.74 19.15
N LYS A 12 14.46 -19.90 19.52
CA LYS A 12 14.95 -19.63 20.88
C LYS A 12 14.98 -18.13 21.15
N THR A 13 14.17 -17.69 22.12
CA THR A 13 14.10 -16.30 22.58
C THR A 13 14.22 -16.24 24.10
N ILE A 14 14.59 -15.07 24.62
CA ILE A 14 14.74 -14.82 26.07
C ILE A 14 13.42 -15.13 26.81
N GLU A 15 12.29 -14.81 26.20
CA GLU A 15 10.96 -15.03 26.76
C GLU A 15 10.65 -16.52 26.89
N LYS A 16 11.09 -17.35 25.94
CA LYS A 16 10.69 -18.76 25.87
C LYS A 16 11.68 -19.73 26.53
N ASP A 17 12.97 -19.38 26.61
CA ASP A 17 14.03 -20.25 27.13
C ASP A 17 14.73 -19.65 28.36
N ALA A 18 14.55 -20.31 29.51
CA ALA A 18 15.13 -19.88 30.78
C ALA A 18 16.67 -19.91 30.79
N LYS A 19 17.28 -20.94 30.19
CA LYS A 19 18.74 -21.08 30.16
C LYS A 19 19.37 -20.03 29.27
N LEU A 20 18.72 -19.75 28.13
CA LEU A 20 19.14 -18.67 27.24
C LEU A 20 19.06 -17.32 27.94
N PHE A 21 18.00 -17.07 28.72
CA PHE A 21 17.89 -15.84 29.50
C PHE A 21 19.05 -15.71 30.50
N GLY A 22 19.35 -16.78 31.25
CA GLY A 22 20.51 -16.83 32.14
C GLY A 22 21.83 -16.51 31.44
N GLU A 23 22.09 -17.17 30.31
CA GLU A 23 23.30 -16.94 29.50
C GLU A 23 23.41 -15.47 29.03
N VAL A 24 22.30 -14.88 28.59
CA VAL A 24 22.24 -13.47 28.20
C VAL A 24 22.61 -12.57 29.37
N VAL A 25 22.00 -12.79 30.55
CA VAL A 25 22.27 -12.01 31.76
C VAL A 25 23.75 -12.10 32.15
N GLU A 26 24.35 -13.30 32.08
CA GLU A 26 25.76 -13.52 32.38
C GLU A 26 26.70 -12.80 31.39
N ARG A 27 26.39 -12.83 30.09
CA ARG A 27 27.18 -12.12 29.09
C ARG A 27 27.08 -10.61 29.25
N VAL A 28 25.86 -10.09 29.50
CA VAL A 28 25.63 -8.67 29.79
C VAL A 28 26.35 -8.22 31.06
N ALA A 29 26.44 -9.08 32.08
CA ALA A 29 27.18 -8.79 33.30
C ALA A 29 28.70 -8.61 33.08
N LYS A 30 29.24 -9.19 32.00
CA LYS A 30 30.66 -9.05 31.59
C LYS A 30 30.90 -7.81 30.74
N ASP A 31 29.88 -7.32 30.01
CA ASP A 31 29.96 -6.11 29.17
C ASP A 31 28.73 -5.21 29.35
N PHE A 32 28.83 -4.25 30.27
CA PHE A 32 27.78 -3.24 30.48
C PHE A 32 27.75 -2.15 29.39
N GLY A 33 28.65 -2.17 28.40
CA GLY A 33 28.68 -1.27 27.25
C GLY A 33 27.71 -1.65 26.13
N ALA A 34 27.18 -2.88 26.13
CA ALA A 34 26.34 -3.40 25.07
C ALA A 34 25.01 -2.63 24.88
N THR A 35 24.70 -2.13 23.71
CA THR A 35 23.45 -1.38 23.44
C THR A 35 22.35 -2.24 22.83
N LYS A 36 22.70 -3.46 22.43
CA LYS A 36 21.85 -4.41 21.71
C LYS A 36 22.29 -5.84 22.05
N ILE A 37 21.33 -6.75 22.11
CA ILE A 37 21.57 -8.19 22.26
C ILE A 37 21.01 -8.89 21.02
N ILE A 38 21.81 -9.76 20.43
CA ILE A 38 21.49 -10.48 19.19
C ILE A 38 21.61 -11.98 19.47
N ILE A 39 20.53 -12.71 19.19
CA ILE A 39 20.50 -14.16 19.21
C ILE A 39 20.52 -14.62 17.76
N GLU A 40 21.68 -15.12 17.32
CA GLU A 40 21.92 -15.62 15.97
C GLU A 40 21.57 -17.10 15.89
N GLY A 41 20.51 -17.41 15.16
CA GLY A 41 20.25 -18.74 14.65
C GLY A 41 19.83 -18.65 13.18
N LYS A 42 18.87 -19.49 12.81
CA LYS A 42 18.14 -19.38 11.55
C LYS A 42 17.49 -18.00 11.39
N THR A 43 16.68 -17.63 12.38
CA THR A 43 16.21 -16.27 12.56
C THR A 43 17.17 -15.56 13.51
N ILE A 44 17.38 -14.28 13.22
CA ILE A 44 18.15 -13.38 14.07
C ILE A 44 17.13 -12.62 14.91
N VAL A 45 17.20 -12.83 16.23
CA VAL A 45 16.34 -12.16 17.21
C VAL A 45 17.15 -11.03 17.84
N GLU A 46 16.62 -9.83 17.78
CA GLU A 46 17.30 -8.62 18.23
C GLU A 46 16.50 -7.94 19.34
N TYR A 47 17.16 -7.74 20.48
CA TYR A 47 16.65 -7.00 21.63
C TYR A 47 17.21 -5.59 21.61
N GLY A 48 16.29 -4.62 21.61
CA GLY A 48 16.63 -3.21 21.46
C GLY A 48 17.29 -2.60 22.70
N LEU A 49 17.44 -1.28 22.66
CA LEU A 49 18.06 -0.51 23.75
C LEU A 49 17.30 -0.65 25.07
N GLU A 50 15.96 -0.62 25.03
CA GLU A 50 15.11 -0.73 26.23
C GLU A 50 15.23 -2.12 26.87
N ASP A 51 15.09 -3.18 26.07
CA ASP A 51 15.25 -4.57 26.53
C ASP A 51 16.64 -4.80 27.13
N THR A 52 17.67 -4.36 26.43
CA THR A 52 19.07 -4.48 26.87
C THR A 52 19.31 -3.70 28.17
N ARG A 53 18.67 -2.53 28.35
CA ARG A 53 18.74 -1.76 29.59
C ARG A 53 18.12 -2.51 30.77
N MET A 54 16.95 -3.13 30.58
CA MET A 54 16.28 -3.91 31.63
C MET A 54 17.13 -5.11 32.06
N ILE A 55 17.76 -5.80 31.11
CA ILE A 55 18.64 -6.94 31.38
C ILE A 55 19.91 -6.49 32.12
N LYS A 56 20.49 -5.34 31.73
CA LYS A 56 21.63 -4.75 32.46
C LYS A 56 21.28 -4.39 33.90
N ASP A 57 20.10 -3.82 34.12
CA ASP A 57 19.63 -3.48 35.45
C ASP A 57 19.53 -4.74 36.32
N LEU A 58 18.90 -5.80 35.80
CA LEU A 58 18.85 -7.12 36.45
C LEU A 58 20.25 -7.64 36.78
N ALA A 59 21.17 -7.65 35.80
CA ALA A 59 22.54 -8.14 36.00
C ALA A 59 23.29 -7.38 37.12
N ARG A 60 23.10 -6.05 37.22
CA ARG A 60 23.68 -5.24 38.31
C ARG A 60 23.10 -5.65 39.66
N LYS A 61 21.78 -5.81 39.74
CA LYS A 61 21.09 -6.19 40.99
C LYS A 61 21.49 -7.59 41.44
N ILE A 62 21.65 -8.55 40.53
CA ILE A 62 22.18 -9.89 40.83
C ILE A 62 23.59 -9.78 41.41
N LYS A 63 24.47 -8.98 40.81
CA LYS A 63 25.84 -8.79 41.29
C LYS A 63 25.88 -8.19 42.70
N THR A 64 25.04 -7.18 42.96
CA THR A 64 24.89 -6.57 44.30
C THR A 64 24.37 -7.58 45.31
N LEU A 65 23.31 -8.32 44.98
CA LEU A 65 22.72 -9.33 45.86
C LEU A 65 23.70 -10.45 46.19
N SER A 66 24.47 -10.93 45.21
CA SER A 66 25.50 -11.95 45.41
C SER A 66 26.57 -11.48 46.42
N ALA A 67 26.95 -10.20 46.38
CA ALA A 67 27.86 -9.61 47.36
C ALA A 67 27.23 -9.49 48.76
N GLU A 68 25.95 -9.11 48.84
CA GLU A 68 25.20 -8.99 50.10
C GLU A 68 25.00 -10.34 50.80
N LEU A 69 24.79 -11.42 50.03
CA LEU A 69 24.60 -12.77 50.56
C LEU A 69 25.93 -13.45 50.93
N LYS A 70 27.05 -12.96 50.40
CA LYS A 70 28.37 -13.55 50.64
C LYS A 70 28.79 -13.37 52.11
N GLY A 71 29.03 -14.48 52.81
CA GLY A 71 29.50 -14.47 54.19
C GLY A 71 28.38 -14.38 55.24
N LYS A 72 27.10 -14.48 54.84
CA LYS A 72 26.00 -14.63 55.80
C LYS A 72 26.04 -16.02 56.42
N ILE A 73 26.26 -16.09 57.73
CA ILE A 73 26.39 -17.35 58.49
C ILE A 73 25.07 -17.60 59.23
N PRO A 74 24.46 -18.79 59.10
CA PRO A 74 23.27 -19.15 59.86
C PRO A 74 23.52 -19.06 61.38
N PRO A 75 22.50 -18.78 62.20
CA PRO A 75 22.61 -18.89 63.65
C PRO A 75 23.13 -20.28 64.06
N LYS A 76 24.06 -20.33 65.03
CA LYS A 76 24.56 -21.61 65.59
C LYS A 76 23.34 -22.42 66.08
N ASP A 77 23.29 -23.69 65.68
CA ASP A 77 22.24 -24.68 65.98
C ASP A 77 21.00 -24.72 65.06
N CYS A 78 21.01 -24.04 63.89
CA CYS A 78 19.92 -24.15 62.90
C CYS A 78 20.32 -24.92 61.63
N SER A 79 19.64 -26.03 61.31
CA SER A 79 19.79 -26.82 60.08
C SER A 79 18.54 -26.79 59.18
N CYS A 80 17.81 -25.67 59.20
CA CYS A 80 16.53 -25.54 58.54
C CYS A 80 16.63 -25.74 57.01
N GLU A 81 15.69 -26.51 56.47
CA GLU A 81 15.64 -26.83 55.05
C GLU A 81 15.40 -25.58 54.19
N GLU A 82 14.74 -24.57 54.75
CA GLU A 82 14.39 -23.31 54.11
C GLU A 82 15.63 -22.50 53.68
N ILE A 83 16.74 -22.55 54.43
CA ILE A 83 18.00 -21.90 54.02
C ILE A 83 18.55 -22.56 52.76
N ARG A 84 18.56 -23.90 52.72
CA ARG A 84 19.03 -24.66 51.54
C ARG A 84 18.15 -24.37 50.33
N VAL A 85 16.84 -24.38 50.54
CA VAL A 85 15.84 -24.08 49.51
C VAL A 85 16.00 -22.66 48.97
N PHE A 86 16.25 -21.67 49.84
CA PHE A 86 16.55 -20.29 49.45
C PHE A 86 17.79 -20.21 48.56
N PHE A 87 18.93 -20.74 49.01
CA PHE A 87 20.19 -20.65 48.26
C PHE A 87 20.15 -21.42 46.93
N ASN A 88 19.38 -22.52 46.85
CA ASN A 88 19.15 -23.20 45.59
C ASN A 88 18.34 -22.32 44.63
N LYS A 89 17.24 -21.71 45.10
CA LYS A 89 16.37 -20.94 44.22
C LYS A 89 16.98 -19.60 43.77
N VAL A 90 17.75 -18.93 44.62
CA VAL A 90 18.39 -17.64 44.29
C VAL A 90 19.43 -17.77 43.18
N ARG A 91 19.99 -18.96 42.93
CA ARG A 91 20.87 -19.21 41.78
C ARG A 91 20.15 -19.11 40.43
N GLU A 92 18.84 -19.31 40.42
CA GLU A 92 18.01 -19.27 39.21
C GLU A 92 17.52 -17.85 38.88
N ILE A 93 17.94 -16.80 39.61
CA ILE A 93 17.48 -15.42 39.36
C ILE A 93 17.83 -14.96 37.93
N ALA A 94 18.97 -15.40 37.38
CA ALA A 94 19.36 -15.05 36.02
C ALA A 94 18.42 -15.70 34.98
N ASP A 95 17.88 -16.88 35.28
CA ASP A 95 17.06 -17.69 34.36
C ASP A 95 15.56 -17.31 34.42
N ASP A 96 15.06 -17.02 35.62
CA ASP A 96 13.65 -16.74 35.91
C ASP A 96 13.49 -15.76 37.10
N PRO A 97 13.82 -14.47 36.94
CA PRO A 97 13.73 -13.49 38.03
C PRO A 97 12.32 -13.33 38.60
N ILE A 98 11.27 -13.50 37.79
CA ILE A 98 9.87 -13.35 38.22
C ILE A 98 9.44 -14.58 39.02
N GLY A 99 9.76 -15.78 38.53
CA GLY A 99 9.51 -17.02 39.24
C GLY A 99 10.23 -17.07 40.59
N VAL A 100 11.49 -16.61 40.66
CA VAL A 100 12.21 -16.49 41.94
C VAL A 100 11.53 -15.47 42.86
N TYR A 101 11.14 -14.29 42.36
CA TYR A 101 10.45 -13.29 43.19
C TYR A 101 9.14 -13.81 43.81
N VAL A 102 8.30 -14.46 43.01
CA VAL A 102 7.04 -15.05 43.49
C VAL A 102 7.31 -16.21 44.44
N PHE A 103 8.35 -17.01 44.18
CA PHE A 103 8.78 -18.06 45.09
C PHE A 103 9.22 -17.49 46.45
N LEU A 104 10.02 -16.43 46.47
CA LEU A 104 10.48 -15.79 47.70
C LEU A 104 9.31 -15.23 48.52
N LYS A 105 8.28 -14.65 47.88
CA LYS A 105 7.03 -14.26 48.57
C LYS A 105 6.36 -15.44 49.27
N ARG A 106 6.25 -16.59 48.59
CA ARG A 106 5.65 -17.81 49.17
C ARG A 106 6.53 -18.41 50.27
N LEU A 107 7.86 -18.36 50.10
CA LEU A 107 8.81 -18.83 51.09
C LEU A 107 8.75 -17.95 52.36
N LYS A 108 8.63 -16.63 52.21
CA LYS A 108 8.46 -15.69 53.31
C LYS A 108 7.26 -16.08 54.18
N GLN A 109 6.10 -16.26 53.56
CA GLN A 109 4.87 -16.68 54.25
C GLN A 109 5.04 -18.03 54.97
N ARG A 110 5.71 -18.99 54.34
CA ARG A 110 6.00 -20.30 54.95
C ARG A 110 6.89 -20.17 56.18
N VAL A 111 7.96 -19.38 56.10
CA VAL A 111 8.90 -19.15 57.20
C VAL A 111 8.25 -18.36 58.34
N GLU A 112 7.34 -17.42 58.03
CA GLU A 112 6.56 -16.67 59.03
C GLU A 112 5.66 -17.59 59.88
N ILE A 113 5.09 -18.63 59.27
CA ILE A 113 4.23 -19.63 59.94
C ILE A 113 5.07 -20.69 60.68
N GLY A 114 6.35 -20.87 60.32
CA GLY A 114 7.24 -21.86 60.92
C GLY A 114 7.67 -21.54 62.36
N ASN A 115 7.89 -22.58 63.17
CA ASN A 115 8.32 -22.48 64.57
C ASN A 115 9.85 -22.51 64.78
N CYS A 116 10.63 -22.21 63.73
CA CYS A 116 12.09 -22.28 63.80
C CYS A 116 12.69 -21.03 64.48
N SER A 117 13.69 -21.23 65.34
CA SER A 117 14.40 -20.14 66.03
C SER A 117 15.15 -19.18 65.09
N CYS A 118 15.52 -19.65 63.89
CA CYS A 118 16.21 -18.83 62.89
C CYS A 118 15.28 -18.10 61.90
N LYS A 119 13.96 -18.09 62.11
CA LYS A 119 12.98 -17.47 61.19
C LYS A 119 13.23 -15.99 60.89
N GLY A 120 13.51 -15.19 61.92
CA GLY A 120 13.74 -13.75 61.77
C GLY A 120 14.98 -13.47 60.93
N TRP A 121 16.05 -14.22 61.20
CA TRP A 121 17.29 -14.16 60.42
C TRP A 121 17.05 -14.53 58.95
N ILE A 122 16.32 -15.62 58.66
CA ILE A 122 16.01 -15.99 57.26
C ILE A 122 15.24 -14.87 56.55
N ILE A 123 14.25 -14.28 57.22
CA ILE A 123 13.42 -13.23 56.63
C ILE A 123 14.25 -11.96 56.40
N ASP A 124 14.93 -11.46 57.42
CA ASP A 124 15.59 -10.15 57.39
C ASP A 124 16.93 -10.18 56.66
N GLU A 125 17.69 -11.27 56.77
CA GLU A 125 19.02 -11.37 56.20
C GLU A 125 19.05 -12.02 54.82
N LEU A 126 18.07 -12.86 54.46
CA LEU A 126 18.07 -13.58 53.18
C LEU A 126 16.92 -13.15 52.27
N ILE A 127 15.68 -13.34 52.72
CA ILE A 127 14.49 -13.18 51.87
C ILE A 127 14.21 -11.71 51.55
N ASN A 128 14.15 -10.82 52.56
CA ASN A 128 13.85 -9.41 52.38
C ASN A 128 14.88 -8.71 51.45
N PRO A 129 16.20 -8.89 51.62
CA PRO A 129 17.18 -8.29 50.72
C PRO A 129 17.03 -8.79 49.27
N ALA A 130 16.85 -10.11 49.09
CA ALA A 130 16.66 -10.67 47.75
C ALA A 130 15.38 -10.16 47.08
N MET A 131 14.26 -10.11 47.82
CA MET A 131 13.00 -9.56 47.32
C MET A 131 13.13 -8.07 46.98
N GLN A 132 13.75 -7.26 47.86
CA GLN A 132 13.95 -5.83 47.62
C GLN A 132 14.76 -5.59 46.34
N ARG A 133 15.87 -6.33 46.14
CA ARG A 133 16.70 -6.19 44.94
C ARG A 133 15.95 -6.56 43.66
N LEU A 134 15.09 -7.57 43.72
CA LEU A 134 14.24 -7.96 42.59
C LEU A 134 13.14 -6.91 42.32
N GLU A 135 12.48 -6.37 43.35
CA GLU A 135 11.49 -5.28 43.21
C GLU A 135 12.07 -3.99 42.63
N GLU A 136 13.36 -3.76 42.84
CA GLU A 136 14.08 -2.65 42.23
C GLU A 136 14.36 -2.85 40.74
N THR A 137 14.18 -4.05 40.19
CA THR A 137 14.42 -4.30 38.76
C THR A 137 13.26 -3.82 37.90
N ASP A 138 13.58 -3.27 36.72
CA ASP A 138 12.56 -2.85 35.76
C ASP A 138 11.65 -4.01 35.30
N ILE A 139 12.20 -5.23 35.21
CA ILE A 139 11.47 -6.45 34.83
C ILE A 139 10.35 -6.76 35.81
N VAL A 140 10.65 -6.79 37.13
CA VAL A 140 9.63 -7.10 38.14
C VAL A 140 8.63 -5.96 38.29
N ARG A 141 9.08 -4.69 38.19
CA ARG A 141 8.19 -3.51 38.24
C ARG A 141 7.15 -3.52 37.14
N LYS A 142 7.53 -3.85 35.89
CA LYS A 142 6.60 -3.88 34.74
C LYS A 142 5.44 -4.84 34.94
N VAL A 143 5.66 -5.95 35.65
CA VAL A 143 4.65 -7.01 35.80
C VAL A 143 4.00 -7.07 37.17
N GLN A 144 4.39 -6.21 38.12
CA GLN A 144 3.97 -6.31 39.52
C GLN A 144 2.44 -6.37 39.71
N LYS A 145 1.69 -5.66 38.86
CA LYS A 145 0.22 -5.64 38.85
C LYS A 145 -0.41 -6.90 38.22
N ASN A 146 0.34 -7.63 37.41
CA ASN A 146 -0.08 -8.80 36.63
C ASN A 146 0.35 -10.13 37.28
N LEU A 147 0.92 -10.11 38.49
CA LEU A 147 1.37 -11.32 39.19
C LEU A 147 0.23 -12.12 39.86
N VAL A 148 -1.00 -11.61 39.85
CA VAL A 148 -2.16 -12.30 40.43
C VAL A 148 -2.49 -13.53 39.58
N GLY A 149 -2.37 -14.72 40.18
CA GLY A 149 -2.61 -16.01 39.49
C GLY A 149 -1.39 -16.61 38.79
N TYR A 150 -0.22 -15.96 38.84
CA TYR A 150 1.02 -16.46 38.22
C TYR A 150 1.47 -17.81 38.81
N ARG A 151 1.82 -18.75 37.91
CA ARG A 151 2.38 -20.06 38.26
C ARG A 151 3.88 -20.04 38.03
N THR A 152 4.65 -20.50 39.01
CA THR A 152 6.12 -20.57 38.88
C THR A 152 6.50 -21.47 37.70
N GLY A 153 7.36 -20.98 36.81
CA GLY A 153 7.74 -21.66 35.57
C GLY A 153 6.92 -21.25 34.34
N ASP A 154 5.84 -20.49 34.51
CA ASP A 154 5.13 -19.84 33.41
C ASP A 154 5.99 -18.69 32.86
N ARG A 155 6.21 -18.66 31.54
CA ARG A 155 7.07 -17.69 30.87
C ARG A 155 6.31 -16.72 29.96
N ASP A 156 5.00 -16.88 29.77
CA ASP A 156 4.20 -15.99 28.92
C ASP A 156 4.20 -14.55 29.45
N ILE A 157 4.45 -14.40 30.75
CA ILE A 157 4.62 -13.10 31.41
C ILE A 157 5.78 -12.27 30.82
N TYR A 158 6.84 -12.91 30.30
CA TYR A 158 7.98 -12.23 29.69
C TYR A 158 7.65 -11.61 28.33
N MET A 159 6.64 -12.11 27.62
CA MET A 159 6.16 -11.53 26.35
C MET A 159 5.52 -10.14 26.54
N HIS A 160 5.16 -9.79 27.78
CA HIS A 160 4.63 -8.47 28.13
C HIS A 160 5.73 -7.48 28.54
N ILE A 161 6.97 -7.95 28.66
CA ILE A 161 8.12 -7.18 29.14
C ILE A 161 9.03 -6.81 27.98
N PHE A 162 9.40 -7.82 27.21
CA PHE A 162 10.32 -7.70 26.10
C PHE A 162 9.54 -7.59 24.78
N SER A 163 10.12 -6.88 23.82
CA SER A 163 9.52 -6.72 22.49
C SER A 163 10.59 -6.88 21.41
N PRO A 164 11.15 -8.09 21.28
CA PRO A 164 12.21 -8.35 20.33
C PRO A 164 11.71 -8.17 18.91
N THR A 165 12.66 -7.92 18.02
CA THR A 165 12.43 -7.95 16.58
C THR A 165 13.13 -9.15 15.99
N GLU A 166 12.50 -9.82 15.02
CA GLU A 166 13.05 -11.00 14.37
C GLU A 166 13.22 -10.75 12.87
N ARG A 167 14.26 -11.36 12.28
CA ARG A 167 14.44 -11.41 10.83
C ARG A 167 15.03 -12.76 10.40
N PRO A 168 14.69 -13.29 9.22
CA PRO A 168 15.46 -14.38 8.61
C PRO A 168 16.91 -13.93 8.38
N SER A 169 17.89 -14.85 8.46
CA SER A 169 19.30 -14.46 8.31
C SER A 169 19.63 -13.86 6.93
N PHE A 170 18.84 -14.23 5.92
CA PHE A 170 18.97 -13.75 4.55
C PHE A 170 18.23 -12.44 4.25
N SER A 171 17.53 -11.87 5.23
CA SER A 171 16.78 -10.61 5.09
C SER A 171 17.33 -9.54 6.04
N LEU A 172 17.28 -8.29 5.59
CA LEU A 172 17.64 -7.11 6.38
C LEU A 172 16.41 -6.39 6.97
N THR A 173 15.20 -6.88 6.69
CA THR A 173 13.97 -6.36 7.30
C THR A 173 13.65 -7.13 8.56
N ARG A 174 13.39 -6.40 9.65
CA ARG A 174 12.97 -6.94 10.95
C ARG A 174 11.47 -6.83 11.15
N PHE A 175 10.92 -7.76 11.90
CA PHE A 175 9.50 -7.84 12.24
C PHE A 175 9.34 -7.93 13.74
N ARG A 176 8.39 -7.20 14.32
CA ARG A 176 7.88 -7.55 15.64
C ARG A 176 6.96 -8.76 15.47
N THR A 177 7.31 -9.86 16.11
CA THR A 177 6.58 -11.14 16.01
C THR A 177 5.55 -11.30 17.13
N THR A 178 5.71 -10.57 18.23
CA THR A 178 4.73 -10.53 19.31
C THR A 178 3.55 -9.66 18.92
N PHE A 179 2.34 -10.20 19.12
CA PHE A 179 1.13 -9.43 18.97
C PHE A 179 1.00 -8.40 20.10
N PRO A 180 0.40 -7.22 19.84
CA PRO A 180 0.18 -6.23 20.88
C PRO A 180 -0.78 -6.76 21.95
N ALA A 181 -0.34 -6.81 23.21
CA ALA A 181 -1.07 -7.42 24.31
C ALA A 181 -2.45 -6.78 24.60
N ASN A 182 -2.61 -5.50 24.27
CA ASN A 182 -3.85 -4.74 24.38
C ASN A 182 -4.59 -4.56 23.04
N GLY A 183 -4.31 -5.43 22.07
CA GLY A 183 -4.91 -5.39 20.75
C GLY A 183 -6.06 -6.37 20.58
N LYS A 184 -7.22 -5.84 20.16
CA LYS A 184 -8.33 -6.66 19.67
C LYS A 184 -8.17 -6.90 18.18
N LEU A 185 -8.11 -8.16 17.76
CA LEU A 185 -8.12 -8.54 16.34
C LEU A 185 -9.44 -8.11 15.69
N VAL A 186 -9.38 -7.37 14.59
CA VAL A 186 -10.55 -6.87 13.83
C VAL A 186 -10.61 -7.41 12.41
N ASP A 187 -9.50 -7.87 11.85
CA ASP A 187 -9.44 -8.48 10.51
C ASP A 187 -8.27 -9.45 10.39
N GLU A 188 -8.42 -10.49 9.57
CA GLU A 188 -7.37 -11.46 9.25
C GLU A 188 -7.60 -12.02 7.84
N TYR A 189 -6.54 -12.04 7.02
CA TYR A 189 -6.57 -12.62 5.67
C TYR A 189 -5.17 -13.04 5.21
N GLU A 190 -5.13 -13.83 4.14
CA GLU A 190 -3.91 -14.34 3.52
C GLU A 190 -3.72 -13.74 2.11
N LEU A 191 -2.50 -13.33 1.79
CA LEU A 191 -2.12 -12.75 0.52
C LEU A 191 -1.76 -13.85 -0.50
N LYS A 192 -1.71 -13.48 -1.79
CA LYS A 192 -1.35 -14.40 -2.88
C LYS A 192 0.03 -15.05 -2.72
N ASP A 193 0.95 -14.39 -2.03
CA ASP A 193 2.30 -14.88 -1.76
C ASP A 193 2.41 -15.73 -0.48
N GLY A 194 1.28 -16.05 0.16
CA GLY A 194 1.21 -16.81 1.41
C GLY A 194 1.51 -16.00 2.66
N ALA A 195 1.73 -14.68 2.55
CA ALA A 195 1.86 -13.82 3.72
C ALA A 195 0.51 -13.67 4.44
N LYS A 196 0.54 -13.65 5.77
CA LYS A 196 -0.66 -13.47 6.60
C LYS A 196 -0.72 -12.06 7.15
N VAL A 197 -1.86 -11.41 6.99
CA VAL A 197 -2.12 -10.06 7.51
C VAL A 197 -3.14 -10.16 8.63
N ARG A 198 -2.86 -9.49 9.75
CA ARG A 198 -3.77 -9.33 10.88
C ARG A 198 -3.86 -7.86 11.26
N ILE A 199 -5.08 -7.36 11.46
CA ILE A 199 -5.33 -5.98 11.86
C ILE A 199 -5.83 -5.95 13.30
N PHE A 200 -5.20 -5.14 14.14
CA PHE A 200 -5.58 -4.98 15.55
C PHE A 200 -6.03 -3.54 15.83
N LYS A 201 -7.07 -3.39 16.66
CA LYS A 201 -7.43 -2.12 17.30
C LYS A 201 -6.88 -2.11 18.73
N LEU A 202 -6.10 -1.09 19.06
CA LEU A 202 -5.52 -0.89 20.39
C LEU A 202 -6.39 0.09 21.19
N ASP A 203 -6.62 -0.19 22.48
CA ASP A 203 -7.58 0.57 23.31
C ASP A 203 -7.29 2.07 23.43
N ASN A 204 -6.03 2.50 23.22
CA ASN A 204 -5.59 3.90 23.39
C ASN A 204 -4.96 4.52 22.13
N GLU A 205 -5.07 3.87 20.98
CA GLU A 205 -4.53 4.39 19.71
C GLU A 205 -5.65 4.67 18.72
N ILE A 206 -5.55 5.79 18.02
CA ILE A 206 -6.47 6.10 16.92
C ILE A 206 -6.18 5.17 15.75
N LYS A 207 -4.88 5.00 15.42
CA LYS A 207 -4.41 4.17 14.31
C LYS A 207 -4.58 2.68 14.61
N TYR A 208 -4.89 1.92 13.58
CA TYR A 208 -4.87 0.46 13.64
C TYR A 208 -3.44 -0.06 13.57
N TYR A 209 -3.25 -1.30 13.99
CA TYR A 209 -1.97 -2.00 13.92
C TYR A 209 -2.01 -3.08 12.84
N TYR A 210 -1.24 -2.89 11.78
CA TYR A 210 -1.09 -3.79 10.64
C TYR A 210 0.06 -4.77 10.93
N HIS A 211 -0.27 -6.03 11.17
CA HIS A 211 0.73 -7.06 11.45
C HIS A 211 0.89 -7.99 10.26
N LEU A 212 2.03 -7.90 9.57
CA LEU A 212 2.43 -8.79 8.49
C LEU A 212 3.27 -9.95 9.02
N THR A 213 2.90 -11.17 8.64
CA THR A 213 3.72 -12.36 8.83
C THR A 213 4.02 -12.94 7.45
N PRO A 214 5.15 -12.58 6.84
CA PRO A 214 5.48 -13.03 5.50
C PRO A 214 6.03 -14.47 5.55
N PRO A 215 5.95 -15.24 4.45
CA PRO A 215 6.26 -16.67 4.45
C PRO A 215 7.70 -16.99 4.92
N GLU A 216 8.63 -16.06 4.72
CA GLU A 216 10.05 -16.13 5.10
C GLU A 216 10.25 -16.31 6.61
N ILE A 217 9.35 -15.77 7.44
CA ILE A 217 9.38 -15.92 8.90
C ILE A 217 8.93 -17.33 9.32
N THR A 218 8.06 -17.95 8.53
CA THR A 218 7.41 -19.23 8.87
C THR A 218 8.08 -20.45 8.25
N LEU A 219 9.17 -20.27 7.50
CA LEU A 219 9.90 -21.38 6.87
C LEU A 219 10.33 -22.42 7.90
N GLY A 220 10.42 -23.69 7.50
CA GLY A 220 11.07 -24.79 8.22
C GLY A 220 12.60 -24.72 8.12
N ASP A 221 13.32 -25.51 8.92
CA ASP A 221 14.79 -25.39 9.00
C ASP A 221 15.50 -25.75 7.69
N MET A 222 15.01 -26.79 7.01
CA MET A 222 15.53 -27.22 5.71
C MET A 222 15.23 -26.20 4.61
N GLU A 223 14.00 -25.67 4.57
CA GLU A 223 13.59 -24.64 3.60
C GLU A 223 14.46 -23.37 3.73
N HIS A 224 14.68 -22.90 4.95
CA HIS A 224 15.52 -21.74 5.18
C HIS A 224 16.97 -21.99 4.76
N ARG A 225 17.50 -23.19 5.01
CA ARG A 225 18.85 -23.56 4.54
C ARG A 225 18.94 -23.49 3.02
N ILE A 226 17.96 -24.05 2.31
CA ILE A 226 17.88 -24.00 0.84
C ILE A 226 17.85 -22.55 0.35
N VAL A 227 16.98 -21.71 0.92
CA VAL A 227 16.86 -20.28 0.56
C VAL A 227 18.18 -19.53 0.78
N SER A 228 18.82 -19.73 1.94
CA SER A 228 20.10 -19.08 2.25
C SER A 228 21.21 -19.50 1.28
N GLU A 229 21.35 -20.80 0.98
CA GLU A 229 22.36 -21.33 0.07
C GLU A 229 22.14 -20.81 -1.37
N ILE A 230 20.92 -20.92 -1.90
CA ILE A 230 20.62 -20.47 -3.27
C ILE A 230 20.79 -18.95 -3.39
N ARG A 231 20.35 -18.17 -2.39
CA ARG A 231 20.54 -16.72 -2.39
C ARG A 231 22.01 -16.33 -2.47
N GLU A 232 22.88 -16.98 -1.70
CA GLU A 232 24.32 -16.72 -1.75
C GLU A 232 24.93 -17.04 -3.12
N GLU A 233 24.47 -18.11 -3.78
CA GLU A 233 24.88 -18.43 -5.15
C GLU A 233 24.43 -17.35 -6.14
N VAL A 234 23.17 -16.92 -6.07
CA VAL A 234 22.60 -15.91 -6.98
C VAL A 234 23.31 -14.57 -6.83
N ILE A 235 23.61 -14.13 -5.60
CA ILE A 235 24.32 -12.87 -5.35
C ILE A 235 25.75 -12.90 -5.91
N LYS A 236 26.39 -14.08 -5.96
CA LYS A 236 27.74 -14.24 -6.52
C LYS A 236 27.74 -14.36 -8.05
N ASP A 237 26.59 -14.56 -8.69
CA ASP A 237 26.50 -14.68 -10.14
C ASP A 237 26.52 -13.27 -10.78
N PRO A 238 27.57 -12.90 -11.54
CA PRO A 238 27.67 -11.60 -12.18
C PRO A 238 26.56 -11.32 -13.21
N LYS A 239 25.82 -12.34 -13.67
CA LYS A 239 24.64 -12.13 -14.53
C LYS A 239 23.45 -11.52 -13.78
N ALA A 240 23.36 -11.72 -12.46
CA ALA A 240 22.28 -11.15 -11.64
C ALA A 240 22.41 -9.63 -11.47
N GLU A 241 23.61 -9.05 -11.64
CA GLU A 241 23.84 -7.60 -11.58
C GLU A 241 23.50 -6.86 -12.90
N MET A 242 23.36 -7.57 -14.03
CA MET A 242 23.25 -6.96 -15.37
C MET A 242 21.83 -6.96 -15.96
N LEU A 243 20.82 -7.30 -15.18
CA LEU A 243 19.55 -7.78 -15.68
C LEU A 243 18.41 -7.11 -14.89
N ASP A 244 18.10 -5.86 -15.25
CA ASP A 244 17.10 -4.98 -14.60
C ASP A 244 15.84 -4.82 -15.48
N SER A 245 15.44 -5.91 -16.15
CA SER A 245 14.20 -5.97 -16.95
C SER A 245 13.20 -6.96 -16.34
N ALA A 246 11.93 -6.83 -16.69
CA ALA A 246 10.92 -7.83 -16.31
C ALA A 246 11.31 -9.25 -16.78
N GLU A 247 11.98 -9.35 -17.93
CA GLU A 247 12.46 -10.62 -18.52
C GLU A 247 13.61 -11.22 -17.71
N ALA A 248 14.50 -10.37 -17.20
CA ALA A 248 15.58 -10.76 -16.31
C ALA A 248 15.08 -11.36 -15.00
N ARG A 249 14.06 -10.72 -14.41
CA ARG A 249 13.44 -11.21 -13.18
C ARG A 249 12.83 -12.58 -13.37
N GLU A 250 12.12 -12.78 -14.49
CA GLU A 250 11.53 -14.07 -14.82
C GLU A 250 12.61 -15.15 -15.01
N ALA A 251 13.70 -14.82 -15.72
CA ALA A 251 14.81 -15.76 -15.91
C ALA A 251 15.49 -16.15 -14.59
N ILE A 252 15.67 -15.20 -13.67
CA ILE A 252 16.20 -15.48 -12.33
C ILE A 252 15.23 -16.33 -11.53
N TYR A 253 13.92 -16.04 -11.60
CA TYR A 253 12.90 -16.85 -10.94
C TYR A 253 12.95 -18.31 -11.40
N GLU A 254 12.95 -18.55 -12.72
CA GLU A 254 13.03 -19.91 -13.27
C GLU A 254 14.35 -20.62 -12.90
N TYR A 255 15.48 -19.90 -12.97
CA TYR A 255 16.78 -20.46 -12.55
C TYR A 255 16.78 -20.87 -11.07
N VAL A 256 16.26 -20.01 -10.20
CA VAL A 256 16.17 -20.27 -8.76
C VAL A 256 15.21 -21.42 -8.49
N ARG A 257 14.09 -21.49 -9.22
CA ARG A 257 13.09 -22.55 -9.14
C ARG A 257 13.70 -23.91 -9.47
N ASP A 258 14.43 -24.02 -10.59
CA ASP A 258 15.12 -25.25 -10.99
C ASP A 258 16.16 -25.69 -9.93
N LYS A 259 16.88 -24.73 -9.36
CA LYS A 259 17.85 -24.98 -8.28
C LYS A 259 17.16 -25.45 -6.98
N ALA A 260 16.03 -24.86 -6.63
CA ALA A 260 15.25 -25.27 -5.47
C ALA A 260 14.76 -26.71 -5.64
N ILE A 261 14.25 -27.07 -6.82
CA ILE A 261 13.85 -28.45 -7.16
C ILE A 261 15.04 -29.41 -6.98
N ALA A 262 16.18 -29.10 -7.58
CA ALA A 262 17.38 -29.96 -7.47
C ALA A 262 17.84 -30.15 -6.02
N LYS A 263 17.78 -29.09 -5.18
CA LYS A 263 18.13 -29.17 -3.76
C LYS A 263 17.14 -29.98 -2.93
N ILE A 264 15.84 -29.85 -3.23
CA ILE A 264 14.79 -30.64 -2.58
C ILE A 264 15.01 -32.13 -2.87
N GLU A 265 15.33 -32.48 -4.12
CA GLU A 265 15.64 -33.85 -4.53
C GLU A 265 16.92 -34.38 -3.87
N GLU A 266 18.01 -33.59 -3.87
CA GLU A 266 19.30 -33.92 -3.23
C GLU A 266 19.11 -34.27 -1.74
N LEU A 267 18.31 -33.46 -1.04
CA LEU A 267 18.06 -33.59 0.40
C LEU A 267 16.97 -34.63 0.73
N LYS A 268 16.39 -35.29 -0.28
CA LYS A 268 15.31 -36.28 -0.15
C LYS A 268 14.14 -35.78 0.71
N LEU A 269 13.82 -34.50 0.57
CA LEU A 269 12.72 -33.90 1.32
C LEU A 269 11.40 -34.28 0.65
N ASN A 270 10.39 -34.61 1.46
CA ASN A 270 9.05 -34.92 0.96
C ASN A 270 8.27 -33.62 0.72
N LEU A 271 8.78 -32.78 -0.18
CA LEU A 271 8.22 -31.47 -0.54
C LEU A 271 7.58 -31.51 -1.93
N LYS A 272 6.56 -30.71 -2.15
CA LYS A 272 5.82 -30.59 -3.42
C LYS A 272 6.50 -29.57 -4.35
N VAL A 273 6.12 -29.59 -5.63
CA VAL A 273 6.51 -28.54 -6.61
C VAL A 273 6.11 -27.14 -6.13
N GLU A 274 4.94 -27.03 -5.47
CA GLU A 274 4.45 -25.79 -4.85
C GLU A 274 5.43 -25.19 -3.83
N ASP A 275 6.24 -26.03 -3.16
CA ASP A 275 7.25 -25.57 -2.21
C ASP A 275 8.45 -24.96 -2.95
N ALA A 276 8.83 -25.49 -4.12
CA ALA A 276 9.89 -24.91 -4.94
C ALA A 276 9.50 -23.52 -5.47
N ASP A 277 8.25 -23.34 -5.92
CA ASP A 277 7.74 -22.03 -6.37
C ASP A 277 7.75 -20.99 -5.26
N LYS A 278 7.37 -21.40 -4.04
CA LYS A 278 7.42 -20.56 -2.83
C LYS A 278 8.86 -20.16 -2.49
N LEU A 279 9.79 -21.11 -2.44
CA LEU A 279 11.20 -20.82 -2.14
C LEU A 279 11.82 -19.92 -3.23
N ALA A 280 11.48 -20.16 -4.50
CA ALA A 280 11.95 -19.35 -5.61
C ALA A 280 11.45 -17.91 -5.52
N SER A 281 10.17 -17.72 -5.21
CA SER A 281 9.59 -16.39 -5.01
C SER A 281 10.30 -15.62 -3.89
N ILE A 282 10.57 -16.30 -2.76
CA ILE A 282 11.29 -15.71 -1.63
C ILE A 282 12.70 -15.29 -2.02
N VAL A 283 13.47 -16.16 -2.67
CA VAL A 283 14.85 -15.85 -3.08
C VAL A 283 14.85 -14.71 -4.09
N THR A 284 14.01 -14.76 -5.12
CA THR A 284 13.90 -13.71 -6.14
C THR A 284 13.56 -12.34 -5.53
N ARG A 285 12.63 -12.31 -4.58
CA ARG A 285 12.26 -11.10 -3.83
C ARG A 285 13.41 -10.58 -2.97
N ALA A 286 14.18 -11.48 -2.35
CA ALA A 286 15.29 -11.15 -1.45
C ALA A 286 16.62 -10.85 -2.17
N THR A 287 16.71 -11.08 -3.48
CA THR A 287 17.89 -10.76 -4.31
C THR A 287 17.62 -9.55 -5.19
N ILE A 288 16.89 -9.71 -6.28
CA ILE A 288 16.62 -8.67 -7.27
C ILE A 288 15.40 -7.82 -6.89
N GLY A 289 14.40 -8.39 -6.22
CA GLY A 289 13.18 -7.68 -5.83
C GLY A 289 13.34 -6.66 -4.69
N PHE A 290 12.25 -6.00 -4.31
CA PHE A 290 12.22 -4.99 -3.24
C PHE A 290 11.96 -5.58 -1.84
N GLY A 291 12.25 -6.87 -1.63
CA GLY A 291 12.09 -7.48 -0.30
C GLY A 291 10.65 -7.39 0.21
N VAL A 292 10.50 -7.03 1.48
CA VAL A 292 9.18 -6.90 2.15
C VAL A 292 8.24 -5.89 1.47
N ILE A 293 8.78 -4.90 0.73
CA ILE A 293 7.94 -3.92 0.03
C ILE A 293 7.01 -4.66 -0.93
N GLU A 294 7.51 -5.67 -1.65
CA GLU A 294 6.68 -6.45 -2.58
C GLU A 294 5.55 -7.18 -1.85
N SER A 295 5.81 -7.77 -0.68
CA SER A 295 4.76 -8.42 0.14
C SER A 295 3.69 -7.43 0.60
N ILE A 296 4.09 -6.24 1.05
CA ILE A 296 3.14 -5.18 1.44
C ILE A 296 2.33 -4.75 0.21
N LEU A 297 3.01 -4.58 -0.91
CA LEU A 297 2.42 -4.13 -2.17
C LEU A 297 1.50 -5.19 -2.78
N HIS A 298 1.69 -6.49 -2.53
CA HIS A 298 0.74 -7.53 -2.94
C HIS A 298 -0.59 -7.49 -2.17
N ASP A 299 -0.67 -6.80 -1.03
CA ASP A 299 -1.94 -6.61 -0.32
C ASP A 299 -2.89 -5.73 -1.15
N PRO A 300 -4.05 -6.26 -1.60
CA PRO A 300 -4.99 -5.51 -2.44
C PRO A 300 -5.57 -4.27 -1.75
N TYR A 301 -5.59 -4.22 -0.42
CA TYR A 301 -6.17 -3.12 0.34
C TYR A 301 -5.15 -2.04 0.70
N VAL A 302 -3.84 -2.27 0.53
CA VAL A 302 -2.83 -1.23 0.76
C VAL A 302 -2.86 -0.23 -0.40
N GLN A 303 -2.92 1.07 -0.09
CA GLN A 303 -2.86 2.14 -1.10
C GLN A 303 -1.56 2.92 -1.04
N ASP A 304 -1.09 3.27 0.17
CA ASP A 304 0.13 4.04 0.37
C ASP A 304 1.03 3.37 1.41
N VAL A 305 2.35 3.45 1.21
CA VAL A 305 3.37 2.94 2.13
C VAL A 305 4.40 4.04 2.34
N ASN A 306 4.58 4.47 3.58
CA ASN A 306 5.51 5.54 3.96
C ASN A 306 6.65 4.98 4.80
N ILE A 307 7.87 5.18 4.31
CA ILE A 307 9.11 4.75 4.95
C ILE A 307 9.87 6.02 5.36
N ASN A 308 9.93 6.26 6.67
CA ASN A 308 10.65 7.39 7.23
C ASN A 308 12.12 7.02 7.54
N PRO A 309 13.03 8.00 7.63
CA PRO A 309 14.42 7.71 7.92
C PRO A 309 14.67 7.07 9.29
N GLY A 310 15.72 6.26 9.35
CA GLY A 310 16.14 5.52 10.55
C GLY A 310 15.40 4.18 10.70
N GLU A 311 15.62 3.54 11.85
CA GLU A 311 15.01 2.23 12.16
C GLU A 311 13.59 2.40 12.74
N ARG A 312 12.67 2.88 11.91
CA ARG A 312 11.27 3.10 12.27
C ARG A 312 10.36 2.09 11.58
N SER A 313 9.21 1.81 12.19
CA SER A 313 8.19 0.98 11.55
C SER A 313 7.64 1.67 10.30
N ILE A 314 7.34 0.88 9.27
CA ILE A 314 6.67 1.36 8.07
C ILE A 314 5.23 1.78 8.41
N ALA A 315 4.79 2.93 7.92
CA ALA A 315 3.39 3.35 8.02
C ALA A 315 2.65 2.95 6.74
N ILE A 316 1.44 2.40 6.90
CA ILE A 316 0.64 1.87 5.79
C ILE A 316 -0.70 2.59 5.79
N PHE A 317 -1.17 3.02 4.62
CA PHE A 317 -2.56 3.43 4.43
C PHE A 317 -3.34 2.27 3.82
N HIS A 318 -4.24 1.70 4.62
CA HIS A 318 -5.10 0.59 4.25
C HIS A 318 -6.50 1.11 3.85
N GLU A 319 -7.09 0.62 2.77
CA GLU A 319 -8.37 1.08 2.22
C GLU A 319 -9.50 1.06 3.25
N LYS A 320 -9.62 -0.04 4.00
CA LYS A 320 -10.66 -0.23 5.03
C LYS A 320 -10.32 0.35 6.42
N TRP A 321 -9.03 0.42 6.78
CA TRP A 321 -8.58 0.70 8.15
C TRP A 321 -7.76 2.00 8.28
N GLU A 322 -7.66 2.74 7.17
CA GLU A 322 -6.91 3.99 7.01
C GLU A 322 -5.45 3.87 7.48
N GLU A 323 -4.93 4.89 8.18
CA GLU A 323 -3.56 4.93 8.66
C GLU A 323 -3.29 3.86 9.72
N CYS A 324 -2.40 2.93 9.37
CA CYS A 324 -1.96 1.83 10.22
C CYS A 324 -0.47 1.96 10.55
N ASN A 325 -0.11 1.68 11.80
CA ASN A 325 1.28 1.40 12.17
C ASN A 325 1.56 -0.08 11.89
N SER A 326 2.75 -0.41 11.36
CA SER A 326 3.09 -1.81 11.08
C SER A 326 4.08 -2.43 12.07
N ASN A 327 4.20 -3.75 12.03
CA ASN A 327 5.26 -4.50 12.72
C ASN A 327 6.60 -4.54 11.95
N ILE A 328 6.69 -3.87 10.80
CA ILE A 328 7.78 -4.03 9.82
C ILE A 328 8.80 -2.90 10.01
N ILE A 329 10.06 -3.24 10.26
CA ILE A 329 11.14 -2.29 10.55
C ILE A 329 12.33 -2.61 9.62
N PRO A 330 12.53 -1.86 8.53
CA PRO A 330 13.68 -2.06 7.66
C PRO A 330 14.97 -1.56 8.33
N ASN A 331 16.08 -2.25 8.08
CA ASN A 331 17.40 -1.74 8.43
C ASN A 331 17.84 -0.64 7.46
N VAL A 332 18.75 0.22 7.91
CA VAL A 332 19.28 1.33 7.10
C VAL A 332 19.91 0.82 5.79
N GLU A 333 20.62 -0.32 5.84
CA GLU A 333 21.21 -0.95 4.65
C GLU A 333 20.15 -1.38 3.64
N GLU A 334 19.01 -1.90 4.09
CA GLU A 334 17.91 -2.31 3.21
C GLU A 334 17.30 -1.09 2.50
N VAL A 335 17.11 0.00 3.24
CA VAL A 335 16.63 1.28 2.69
C VAL A 335 17.61 1.83 1.62
N VAL A 336 18.92 1.66 1.83
CA VAL A 336 19.96 2.03 0.84
C VAL A 336 19.92 1.11 -0.37
N ASN A 337 19.69 -0.19 -0.19
CA ASN A 337 19.54 -1.14 -1.29
C ASN A 337 18.33 -0.78 -2.15
N TRP A 338 17.19 -0.44 -1.54
CA TRP A 338 16.00 0.03 -2.26
C TRP A 338 16.31 1.31 -3.05
N ALA A 339 16.94 2.32 -2.43
CA ALA A 339 17.36 3.52 -3.15
C ALA A 339 18.27 3.22 -4.35
N THR A 340 19.15 2.23 -4.22
CA THR A 340 20.06 1.83 -5.30
C THR A 340 19.31 1.21 -6.47
N LYS A 341 18.38 0.30 -6.20
CA LYS A 341 17.50 -0.28 -7.24
C LYS A 341 16.62 0.77 -7.91
N LEU A 342 16.05 1.69 -7.13
CA LEU A 342 15.23 2.78 -7.66
C LEU A 342 15.99 3.72 -8.60
N LYS A 343 17.28 3.96 -8.34
CA LYS A 343 18.14 4.74 -9.26
C LYS A 343 18.31 4.03 -10.61
N LEU A 344 18.51 2.72 -10.58
CA LEU A 344 18.70 1.91 -11.79
C LEU A 344 17.40 1.85 -12.60
N GLU A 345 16.30 1.45 -11.97
CA GLU A 345 14.96 1.39 -12.59
C GLU A 345 14.52 2.76 -13.12
N GLY A 346 14.76 3.82 -12.33
CA GLY A 346 14.35 5.18 -12.67
C GLY A 346 15.28 5.90 -13.65
N GLY A 347 16.44 5.32 -13.98
CA GLY A 347 17.47 5.91 -14.84
C GLY A 347 18.02 7.26 -14.36
N ARG A 348 17.89 7.56 -13.05
CA ARG A 348 18.14 8.89 -12.48
C ARG A 348 18.97 8.81 -11.21
N PRO A 349 19.82 9.82 -10.95
CA PRO A 349 20.59 9.87 -9.71
C PRO A 349 19.67 10.12 -8.51
N LEU A 350 20.08 9.56 -7.37
CA LEU A 350 19.56 9.88 -6.03
C LEU A 350 20.76 9.96 -5.10
N ASP A 351 21.24 11.18 -4.87
CA ASP A 351 22.44 11.48 -4.10
C ASP A 351 22.29 12.84 -3.40
N GLN A 352 23.36 13.38 -2.82
CA GLN A 352 23.27 14.65 -2.08
C GLN A 352 23.11 15.88 -2.98
N ALA A 353 23.56 15.81 -4.23
CA ALA A 353 23.36 16.86 -5.22
C ALA A 353 21.95 16.77 -5.85
N ASN A 354 21.42 15.56 -5.98
CA ASN A 354 20.10 15.24 -6.52
C ASN A 354 19.26 14.51 -5.45
N PRO A 355 18.76 15.22 -4.41
CA PRO A 355 18.17 14.59 -3.24
C PRO A 355 16.71 14.15 -3.42
N VAL A 356 16.17 14.18 -4.65
CA VAL A 356 14.78 13.82 -4.95
C VAL A 356 14.75 12.91 -6.18
N LEU A 357 14.01 11.81 -6.07
CA LEU A 357 13.76 10.88 -7.17
C LEU A 357 12.29 10.45 -7.16
N ASP A 358 11.54 10.80 -8.20
CA ASP A 358 10.16 10.36 -8.43
C ASP A 358 10.15 9.29 -9.53
N THR A 359 10.02 8.01 -9.20
CA THR A 359 10.02 6.92 -10.20
C THR A 359 8.79 6.03 -10.08
N THR A 360 8.58 5.15 -11.05
CA THR A 360 7.57 4.10 -11.00
C THR A 360 8.29 2.76 -11.10
N ILE A 361 7.94 1.83 -10.23
CA ILE A 361 8.43 0.44 -10.28
C ILE A 361 7.31 -0.47 -10.78
N ASN A 362 7.68 -1.45 -11.59
CA ASN A 362 6.76 -2.50 -12.05
C ASN A 362 7.21 -3.84 -11.48
N ILE A 363 6.36 -4.45 -10.67
CA ILE A 363 6.56 -5.77 -10.06
C ILE A 363 5.52 -6.70 -10.69
N PRO A 364 5.75 -8.03 -10.81
CA PRO A 364 4.74 -8.94 -11.33
C PRO A 364 3.35 -8.73 -10.70
N GLY A 365 2.36 -8.42 -11.54
CA GLY A 365 0.98 -8.17 -11.14
C GLY A 365 0.69 -6.76 -10.61
N MET A 366 1.64 -5.82 -10.59
CA MET A 366 1.37 -4.47 -10.09
C MET A 366 2.39 -3.38 -10.45
N SER A 367 1.98 -2.12 -10.27
CA SER A 367 2.84 -0.94 -10.42
C SER A 367 2.71 -0.04 -9.20
N ALA A 368 3.80 0.64 -8.83
CA ALA A 368 3.79 1.60 -7.74
C ALA A 368 4.68 2.81 -8.07
N ARG A 369 4.15 4.02 -7.83
CA ARG A 369 4.93 5.25 -7.85
C ARG A 369 5.69 5.39 -6.54
N ILE A 370 6.96 5.76 -6.61
CA ILE A 370 7.82 5.96 -5.46
C ILE A 370 8.47 7.34 -5.55
N ALA A 371 8.10 8.19 -4.60
CA ALA A 371 8.81 9.43 -4.33
C ALA A 371 9.87 9.16 -3.26
N SER A 372 11.13 9.41 -3.61
CA SER A 372 12.29 9.19 -2.75
C SER A 372 12.94 10.52 -2.43
N VAL A 373 13.32 10.71 -1.17
CA VAL A 373 14.09 11.88 -0.74
C VAL A 373 15.33 11.47 0.03
N HIS A 374 16.41 12.25 -0.12
CA HIS A 374 17.68 12.02 0.53
C HIS A 374 18.23 13.30 1.20
N LYS A 375 19.36 13.16 1.92
CA LYS A 375 20.09 14.32 2.45
C LYS A 375 20.56 15.21 1.30
N PRO A 376 20.64 16.54 1.45
CA PRO A 376 20.33 17.30 2.66
C PRO A 376 18.85 17.61 2.87
N LEU A 377 17.98 17.35 1.88
CA LEU A 377 16.55 17.69 1.95
C LEU A 377 15.84 16.93 3.09
N SER A 378 16.09 15.63 3.19
CA SER A 378 15.65 14.81 4.33
C SER A 378 16.77 14.70 5.35
N THR A 379 16.68 15.48 6.43
CA THR A 379 17.70 15.56 7.48
C THR A 379 18.00 14.20 8.12
N GLY A 380 16.99 13.34 8.22
CA GLY A 380 17.10 12.00 8.80
C GLY A 380 17.78 10.96 7.91
N GLY A 381 17.93 11.21 6.60
CA GLY A 381 18.42 10.21 5.63
C GLY A 381 17.41 9.89 4.54
N LEU A 382 17.51 8.71 3.93
CA LEU A 382 16.57 8.25 2.91
C LEU A 382 15.16 8.10 3.49
N ALA A 383 14.17 8.56 2.72
CA ALA A 383 12.76 8.32 2.98
C ALA A 383 12.04 8.04 1.66
N PHE A 384 10.96 7.26 1.73
CA PHE A 384 10.16 6.88 0.58
C PHE A 384 8.68 7.06 0.87
N ALA A 385 7.94 7.59 -0.10
CA ALA A 385 6.49 7.55 -0.16
C ALA A 385 6.10 6.74 -1.40
N ILE A 386 5.54 5.56 -1.16
CA ILE A 386 5.13 4.61 -2.20
C ILE A 386 3.61 4.70 -2.32
N ARG A 387 3.13 4.91 -3.54
CA ARG A 387 1.72 4.89 -3.88
C ARG A 387 1.45 3.75 -4.85
N LYS A 388 0.67 2.76 -4.39
CA LYS A 388 0.28 1.62 -5.21
C LYS A 388 -0.74 2.04 -6.25
N HIS A 389 -0.49 1.67 -7.51
CA HIS A 389 -1.51 1.76 -8.55
C HIS A 389 -2.44 0.56 -8.45
N ARG A 390 -3.74 0.80 -8.69
CA ARG A 390 -4.71 -0.29 -8.77
C ARG A 390 -4.36 -1.16 -9.97
N GLU A 391 -4.20 -2.47 -9.76
CA GLU A 391 -3.85 -3.46 -10.79
C GLU A 391 -4.87 -3.44 -11.94
N LYS A 392 -6.17 -3.34 -11.61
CA LYS A 392 -7.26 -3.25 -12.58
C LYS A 392 -7.76 -1.81 -12.67
N PRO A 393 -7.83 -1.20 -13.85
CA PRO A 393 -8.32 0.18 -13.96
C PRO A 393 -9.77 0.29 -13.49
N TRP A 394 -10.11 1.46 -12.95
CA TRP A 394 -11.48 1.80 -12.65
C TRP A 394 -12.32 1.83 -13.93
N THR A 395 -13.60 1.51 -13.81
CA THR A 395 -14.60 1.59 -14.88
C THR A 395 -15.80 2.41 -14.41
N PHE A 396 -16.61 2.92 -15.34
CA PHE A 396 -17.82 3.65 -14.96
C PHE A 396 -18.79 2.80 -14.11
N PRO A 397 -19.05 1.50 -14.42
CA PRO A 397 -19.85 0.65 -13.54
C PRO A 397 -19.26 0.49 -12.13
N LEU A 398 -17.93 0.39 -11.99
CA LEU A 398 -17.29 0.38 -10.67
C LEU A 398 -17.53 1.70 -9.91
N PHE A 399 -17.41 2.86 -10.57
CA PHE A 399 -17.72 4.13 -9.91
C PHE A 399 -19.18 4.27 -9.50
N ILE A 400 -20.11 3.69 -10.26
CA ILE A 400 -21.53 3.60 -9.87
C ILE A 400 -21.69 2.72 -8.64
N ARG A 401 -21.01 1.57 -8.59
CA ARG A 401 -21.04 0.67 -7.43
C ARG A 401 -20.52 1.36 -6.16
N GLU A 402 -19.41 2.09 -6.25
CA GLU A 402 -18.79 2.82 -5.14
C GLU A 402 -19.45 4.19 -4.82
N GLY A 403 -20.48 4.57 -5.59
CA GLY A 403 -21.18 5.84 -5.43
C GLY A 403 -20.36 7.08 -5.79
N MET A 404 -19.21 6.96 -6.45
CA MET A 404 -18.41 8.11 -6.89
C MET A 404 -19.16 8.94 -7.95
N MET A 405 -19.95 8.30 -8.80
CA MET A 405 -20.86 8.94 -9.75
C MET A 405 -22.08 8.05 -9.96
N ASN A 406 -23.21 8.61 -10.41
CA ASN A 406 -24.38 7.79 -10.75
C ASN A 406 -24.43 7.44 -12.25
N GLU A 407 -25.40 6.59 -12.62
CA GLU A 407 -25.56 6.09 -13.98
C GLU A 407 -25.83 7.19 -15.01
N MET A 408 -26.54 8.26 -14.63
CA MET A 408 -26.84 9.37 -15.53
C MET A 408 -25.56 10.13 -15.88
N ALA A 409 -24.71 10.42 -14.89
CA ALA A 409 -23.40 11.00 -15.10
C ALA A 409 -22.51 10.11 -15.98
N ALA A 410 -22.53 8.79 -15.74
CA ALA A 410 -21.75 7.83 -16.53
C ALA A 410 -22.22 7.78 -17.99
N GLY A 411 -23.53 7.80 -18.22
CA GLY A 411 -24.12 7.87 -19.56
C GLY A 411 -23.76 9.16 -20.29
N LEU A 412 -23.80 10.30 -19.60
CA LEU A 412 -23.44 11.61 -20.15
C LEU A 412 -21.96 11.66 -20.55
N LEU A 413 -21.06 11.24 -19.68
CA LEU A 413 -19.62 11.22 -19.97
C LEU A 413 -19.29 10.22 -21.09
N SER A 414 -19.88 9.01 -21.05
CA SER A 414 -19.69 8.00 -22.11
C SER A 414 -20.13 8.54 -23.46
N PHE A 415 -21.27 9.23 -23.53
CA PHE A 415 -21.74 9.88 -24.75
C PHE A 415 -20.81 10.99 -25.23
N ALA A 416 -20.30 11.84 -24.33
CA ALA A 416 -19.39 12.93 -24.69
C ALA A 416 -18.03 12.41 -25.20
N ILE A 417 -17.46 11.41 -24.53
CA ILE A 417 -16.17 10.79 -24.91
C ILE A 417 -16.28 10.11 -26.26
N ASP A 418 -17.33 9.32 -26.48
CA ASP A 418 -17.55 8.61 -27.74
C ASP A 418 -17.73 9.57 -28.94
N ASN A 419 -18.16 10.81 -28.68
CA ASN A 419 -18.30 11.87 -29.68
C ASN A 419 -17.10 12.84 -29.72
N GLY A 420 -15.93 12.43 -29.24
CA GLY A 420 -14.68 13.15 -29.46
C GLY A 420 -14.55 14.47 -28.69
N ARG A 421 -15.30 14.65 -27.59
CA ARG A 421 -15.31 15.93 -26.86
C ARG A 421 -14.06 16.14 -26.01
N CYS A 422 -13.69 17.40 -25.83
CA CYS A 422 -12.59 17.76 -24.95
C CYS A 422 -13.04 17.84 -23.49
N ILE A 423 -12.41 17.06 -22.60
CA ILE A 423 -12.82 16.96 -21.20
C ILE A 423 -11.63 17.19 -20.26
N LEU A 424 -11.77 18.13 -19.33
CA LEU A 424 -10.82 18.28 -18.22
C LEU A 424 -11.40 17.74 -16.92
N PHE A 425 -10.60 16.93 -16.23
CA PHE A 425 -10.92 16.38 -14.93
C PHE A 425 -10.24 17.20 -13.83
N GLY A 426 -11.05 17.90 -13.04
CA GLY A 426 -10.65 18.77 -11.94
C GLY A 426 -10.88 18.16 -10.56
N GLY A 427 -10.31 18.80 -9.54
CA GLY A 427 -10.42 18.38 -8.15
C GLY A 427 -9.17 18.60 -7.30
N SER A 428 -9.38 18.53 -5.99
CA SER A 428 -8.31 18.55 -4.97
C SER A 428 -7.32 17.38 -5.10
N ARG A 429 -6.24 17.38 -4.32
CA ARG A 429 -5.30 16.25 -4.25
C ARG A 429 -6.01 15.01 -3.74
N SER A 430 -5.70 13.85 -4.33
CA SER A 430 -6.30 12.55 -3.97
C SER A 430 -7.83 12.46 -4.16
N ALA A 431 -8.43 13.35 -4.96
CA ALA A 431 -9.85 13.30 -5.32
C ALA A 431 -10.24 12.19 -6.32
N GLY A 432 -9.27 11.48 -6.88
CA GLY A 432 -9.52 10.41 -7.87
C GLY A 432 -9.53 10.88 -9.34
N LYS A 433 -8.97 12.05 -9.66
CA LYS A 433 -8.92 12.60 -11.03
C LYS A 433 -8.30 11.65 -12.05
N THR A 434 -7.09 11.16 -11.79
CA THR A 434 -6.38 10.24 -12.68
C THR A 434 -7.14 8.93 -12.85
N SER A 435 -7.77 8.43 -11.78
CA SER A 435 -8.64 7.24 -11.85
C SER A 435 -9.87 7.47 -12.73
N LEU A 436 -10.49 8.66 -12.64
CA LEU A 436 -11.63 9.03 -13.47
C LEU A 436 -11.24 9.23 -14.94
N LEU A 437 -10.08 9.84 -15.19
CA LEU A 437 -9.49 9.93 -16.53
C LEU A 437 -9.21 8.54 -17.11
N GLY A 438 -8.54 7.66 -16.36
CA GLY A 438 -8.24 6.29 -16.78
C GLY A 438 -9.49 5.46 -17.11
N ALA A 439 -10.56 5.60 -16.32
CA ALA A 439 -11.84 4.95 -16.62
C ALA A 439 -12.50 5.52 -17.89
N SER A 440 -12.34 6.82 -18.12
CA SER A 440 -12.86 7.50 -19.32
C SER A 440 -12.16 7.03 -20.60
N LEU A 441 -10.88 6.62 -20.52
CA LEU A 441 -10.17 6.05 -21.67
C LEU A 441 -10.81 4.74 -22.18
N LEU A 442 -11.41 3.95 -21.29
CA LEU A 442 -12.10 2.70 -21.64
C LEU A 442 -13.42 2.94 -22.38
N GLU A 443 -13.92 4.16 -22.41
CA GLU A 443 -15.09 4.56 -23.21
C GLU A 443 -14.72 4.98 -24.63
N ILE A 444 -13.42 5.19 -24.92
CA ILE A 444 -12.94 5.47 -26.29
C ILE A 444 -13.08 4.19 -27.13
N MET A 445 -13.60 4.30 -28.35
CA MET A 445 -13.66 3.18 -29.28
C MET A 445 -12.25 2.70 -29.66
N LYS A 446 -12.00 1.39 -29.63
CA LYS A 446 -10.69 0.78 -29.94
C LYS A 446 -10.10 1.12 -31.33
N LYS A 447 -10.93 1.60 -32.26
CA LYS A 447 -10.49 2.02 -33.60
C LYS A 447 -9.64 3.30 -33.57
N TYR A 448 -9.70 4.07 -32.50
CA TYR A 448 -8.93 5.32 -32.36
C TYR A 448 -7.60 5.05 -31.70
N ARG A 449 -6.54 5.63 -32.27
CA ARG A 449 -5.21 5.68 -31.66
C ARG A 449 -5.22 6.62 -30.46
N ILE A 450 -4.54 6.26 -29.38
CA ILE A 450 -4.44 7.06 -28.16
C ILE A 450 -2.96 7.35 -27.88
N VAL A 451 -2.63 8.61 -27.60
CA VAL A 451 -1.30 9.01 -27.14
C VAL A 451 -1.43 9.61 -25.75
N THR A 452 -0.78 8.99 -24.76
CA THR A 452 -0.71 9.52 -23.39
C THR A 452 0.59 10.29 -23.20
N ILE A 453 0.55 11.38 -22.45
CA ILE A 453 1.71 12.18 -22.06
C ILE A 453 1.68 12.34 -20.55
N GLU A 454 2.69 11.80 -19.87
CA GLU A 454 2.74 11.79 -18.41
C GLU A 454 4.16 12.06 -17.89
N ASP A 455 4.28 12.85 -16.82
CA ASP A 455 5.53 13.01 -16.07
C ASP A 455 5.82 11.79 -15.19
N THR A 456 4.76 11.19 -14.67
CA THR A 456 4.75 9.92 -13.94
C THR A 456 3.72 9.02 -14.59
N LEU A 457 4.11 7.82 -15.00
CA LEU A 457 3.22 6.87 -15.67
C LEU A 457 2.18 6.35 -14.66
N GLU A 458 0.94 6.85 -14.73
CA GLU A 458 -0.16 6.45 -13.84
C GLU A 458 -1.36 5.85 -14.61
N LEU A 459 -1.51 6.17 -15.90
CA LEU A 459 -2.60 5.67 -16.74
C LEU A 459 -2.43 4.17 -17.07
N PRO A 460 -3.55 3.43 -17.26
CA PRO A 460 -3.52 1.97 -17.40
C PRO A 460 -3.15 1.51 -18.82
N VAL A 461 -2.05 2.04 -19.37
CA VAL A 461 -1.63 1.80 -20.76
C VAL A 461 -1.47 0.31 -21.05
N LYS A 462 -0.71 -0.42 -20.22
CA LYS A 462 -0.47 -1.86 -20.40
C LYS A 462 -1.78 -2.67 -20.44
N THR A 463 -2.71 -2.41 -19.52
CA THR A 463 -4.01 -3.08 -19.51
C THR A 463 -4.81 -2.75 -20.77
N MET A 464 -4.72 -1.52 -21.28
CA MET A 464 -5.39 -1.15 -22.52
C MET A 464 -4.74 -1.83 -23.75
N GLU A 465 -3.42 -1.97 -23.80
CA GLU A 465 -2.72 -2.74 -24.84
C GLU A 465 -3.18 -4.21 -24.84
N GLU A 466 -3.25 -4.84 -23.67
CA GLU A 466 -3.77 -6.22 -23.50
C GLU A 466 -5.24 -6.35 -23.94
N LEU A 467 -6.03 -5.28 -23.81
CA LEU A 467 -7.40 -5.20 -24.30
C LEU A 467 -7.50 -4.90 -25.81
N GLY A 468 -6.37 -4.71 -26.50
CA GLY A 468 -6.30 -4.49 -27.95
C GLY A 468 -6.50 -3.04 -28.40
N TYR A 469 -6.19 -2.07 -27.54
CA TYR A 469 -6.13 -0.65 -27.96
C TYR A 469 -4.80 -0.33 -28.66
N ASP A 470 -4.83 0.52 -29.68
CA ASP A 470 -3.62 1.19 -30.18
C ASP A 470 -3.32 2.40 -29.30
N ILE A 471 -2.48 2.20 -28.29
CA ILE A 471 -2.11 3.22 -27.31
C ILE A 471 -0.60 3.35 -27.23
N LEU A 472 -0.11 4.59 -27.21
CA LEU A 472 1.30 4.92 -27.06
C LEU A 472 1.50 5.79 -25.83
N SER A 473 2.41 5.38 -24.94
CA SER A 473 2.80 6.17 -23.78
C SER A 473 4.04 7.00 -24.05
N LEU A 474 3.94 8.32 -23.86
CA LEU A 474 5.07 9.25 -23.89
C LEU A 474 5.39 9.71 -22.47
N LYS A 475 6.58 9.37 -21.98
CA LYS A 475 7.10 9.88 -20.71
C LYS A 475 7.79 11.21 -20.93
N VAL A 476 7.41 12.22 -20.16
CA VAL A 476 8.01 13.55 -20.19
C VAL A 476 8.69 13.87 -18.86
N LYS A 477 9.55 14.89 -18.87
CA LYS A 477 10.31 15.29 -17.70
C LYS A 477 9.39 15.76 -16.56
N SER A 478 9.64 15.27 -15.34
CA SER A 478 9.02 15.82 -14.13
C SER A 478 9.47 17.25 -13.84
N ALA A 479 8.52 18.11 -13.44
CA ALA A 479 8.78 19.51 -13.09
C ALA A 479 9.77 19.70 -11.93
N LEU A 480 9.95 18.68 -11.09
CA LEU A 480 10.86 18.69 -9.92
C LEU A 480 12.26 18.15 -10.21
N SER A 481 12.49 17.59 -11.41
CA SER A 481 13.77 16.98 -11.77
C SER A 481 14.74 18.01 -12.40
N ILE A 482 16.02 17.95 -12.01
CA ILE A 482 17.10 18.76 -12.60
C ILE A 482 17.36 18.33 -14.07
N GLU A 483 18.07 19.14 -14.86
CA GLU A 483 18.48 18.83 -16.24
C GLU A 483 18.90 17.36 -16.44
N GLY A 484 18.26 16.70 -17.40
CA GLY A 484 18.44 15.30 -17.77
C GLY A 484 18.09 15.10 -19.25
N SER A 485 18.15 13.85 -19.74
CA SER A 485 17.87 13.50 -21.15
C SER A 485 16.38 13.53 -21.54
N GLU A 486 15.48 13.60 -20.57
CA GLU A 486 14.04 13.62 -20.80
C GLU A 486 13.59 14.97 -21.39
N MET A 487 12.71 14.90 -22.39
CA MET A 487 12.16 16.09 -23.04
C MET A 487 11.11 16.77 -22.16
N SER A 488 10.90 18.07 -22.39
CA SER A 488 9.85 18.82 -21.69
C SER A 488 8.45 18.32 -22.06
N ALA A 489 7.46 18.55 -21.21
CA ALA A 489 6.06 18.23 -21.52
C ALA A 489 5.56 18.98 -22.77
N GLU A 490 6.05 20.19 -23.01
CA GLU A 490 5.78 20.97 -24.22
C GLU A 490 6.30 20.25 -25.49
N ASP A 491 7.53 19.75 -25.45
CA ASP A 491 8.11 18.99 -26.56
C ASP A 491 7.39 17.66 -26.77
N GLY A 492 6.96 17.01 -25.68
CA GLY A 492 6.14 15.80 -25.74
C GLY A 492 4.82 16.03 -26.47
N ILE A 493 4.13 17.14 -26.18
CA ILE A 493 2.90 17.53 -26.91
C ILE A 493 3.19 17.78 -28.39
N LYS A 494 4.24 18.56 -28.69
CA LYS A 494 4.64 18.84 -30.08
C LYS A 494 4.99 17.57 -30.85
N ALA A 495 5.63 16.59 -30.19
CA ALA A 495 5.93 15.29 -30.75
C ALA A 495 4.65 14.49 -31.00
N ALA A 496 3.73 14.43 -30.02
CA ALA A 496 2.45 13.73 -30.13
C ALA A 496 1.61 14.24 -31.31
N LEU A 497 1.58 15.55 -31.54
CA LEU A 497 0.88 16.17 -32.67
C LEU A 497 1.44 15.75 -34.05
N ARG A 498 2.65 15.19 -34.11
CA ARG A 498 3.26 14.64 -35.34
C ARG A 498 2.98 13.16 -35.54
N LEU A 499 2.37 12.49 -34.56
CA LEU A 499 2.05 11.06 -34.62
C LEU A 499 0.69 10.77 -35.29
N GLY A 500 0.12 11.77 -35.98
CA GLY A 500 -1.13 11.68 -36.72
C GLY A 500 -2.37 11.89 -35.85
N ASP A 501 -3.54 11.56 -36.41
CA ASP A 501 -4.85 11.78 -35.80
C ASP A 501 -5.08 10.81 -34.62
N SER A 502 -4.60 11.20 -33.44
CA SER A 502 -4.72 10.43 -32.20
C SER A 502 -5.59 11.16 -31.18
N CYS A 503 -6.20 10.41 -30.25
CA CYS A 503 -6.68 10.98 -29.00
C CYS A 503 -5.46 11.45 -28.21
N LEU A 504 -5.51 12.65 -27.63
CA LEU A 504 -4.42 13.21 -26.84
C LEU A 504 -4.80 13.24 -25.37
N ILE A 505 -4.10 12.45 -24.56
CA ILE A 505 -4.38 12.31 -23.13
C ILE A 505 -3.20 12.85 -22.33
N VAL A 506 -3.44 13.87 -21.52
CA VAL A 506 -2.39 14.48 -20.68
C VAL A 506 -2.64 14.10 -19.23
N GLY A 507 -1.72 13.35 -18.62
CA GLY A 507 -1.85 12.85 -17.25
C GLY A 507 -2.18 13.94 -16.26
N GLU A 508 -1.42 15.04 -16.29
CA GLU A 508 -1.73 16.25 -15.54
C GLU A 508 -1.18 17.51 -16.23
N VAL A 509 -2.02 18.54 -16.34
CA VAL A 509 -1.63 19.87 -16.85
C VAL A 509 -1.21 20.74 -15.67
N ARG A 510 0.10 21.05 -15.56
CA ARG A 510 0.65 21.76 -14.40
C ARG A 510 1.34 23.07 -14.71
N SER A 511 2.02 23.16 -15.84
CA SER A 511 3.00 24.22 -16.13
C SER A 511 2.89 24.71 -17.59
N LYS A 512 4.02 25.12 -18.19
CA LYS A 512 4.11 25.79 -19.50
C LYS A 512 3.54 24.97 -20.65
N GLU A 513 3.47 23.64 -20.51
CA GLU A 513 2.88 22.74 -21.50
C GLU A 513 1.40 23.03 -21.79
N ALA A 514 0.70 23.68 -20.86
CA ALA A 514 -0.68 24.10 -21.06
C ALA A 514 -0.83 24.98 -22.31
N LYS A 515 0.04 25.97 -22.52
CA LYS A 515 -0.06 26.87 -23.68
C LYS A 515 -0.03 26.07 -24.99
N ALA A 516 0.94 25.17 -25.12
CA ALA A 516 1.06 24.32 -26.31
C ALA A 516 -0.14 23.38 -26.51
N LEU A 517 -0.66 22.78 -25.42
CA LEU A 517 -1.86 21.93 -25.48
C LEU A 517 -3.07 22.71 -25.98
N PHE A 518 -3.38 23.84 -25.33
CA PHE A 518 -4.56 24.64 -25.63
C PHE A 518 -4.48 25.34 -27.00
N GLU A 519 -3.29 25.73 -27.44
CA GLU A 519 -3.07 26.21 -28.81
C GLU A 519 -3.33 25.13 -29.84
N ALA A 520 -2.80 23.91 -29.62
CA ALA A 520 -3.01 22.77 -30.52
C ALA A 520 -4.49 22.39 -30.63
N MET A 521 -5.21 22.38 -29.50
CA MET A 521 -6.64 22.16 -29.45
C MET A 521 -7.41 23.23 -30.23
N ARG A 522 -7.03 24.51 -30.07
CA ARG A 522 -7.71 25.64 -30.71
C ARG A 522 -7.59 25.61 -32.23
N VAL A 523 -6.43 25.24 -32.76
CA VAL A 523 -6.22 25.17 -34.23
C VAL A 523 -6.79 23.89 -34.85
N GLY A 524 -7.42 23.03 -34.07
CA GLY A 524 -8.03 21.79 -34.55
C GLY A 524 -7.01 20.74 -34.99
N ALA A 525 -5.78 20.79 -34.47
CA ALA A 525 -4.74 19.81 -34.78
C ALA A 525 -5.02 18.41 -34.19
N LEU A 526 -6.14 18.26 -33.47
CA LEU A 526 -6.58 17.04 -32.81
C LEU A 526 -7.97 16.68 -33.32
N ALA A 527 -8.08 15.53 -34.00
CA ALA A 527 -9.32 15.06 -34.61
C ALA A 527 -10.22 14.25 -33.67
N ASN A 528 -9.68 13.77 -32.54
CA ASN A 528 -10.33 12.84 -31.61
C ASN A 528 -10.36 13.42 -30.18
N VAL A 529 -10.75 12.59 -29.21
CA VAL A 529 -10.87 12.97 -27.79
C VAL A 529 -9.58 13.60 -27.27
N VAL A 530 -9.73 14.74 -26.60
CA VAL A 530 -8.65 15.37 -25.83
C VAL A 530 -9.08 15.37 -24.37
N ALA A 531 -8.25 14.82 -23.49
CA ALA A 531 -8.56 14.81 -22.08
C ALA A 531 -7.33 14.94 -21.21
N GLY A 532 -7.51 15.48 -20.01
CA GLY A 532 -6.43 15.52 -19.03
C GLY A 532 -6.90 15.89 -17.64
N THR A 533 -6.01 15.75 -16.67
CA THR A 533 -6.30 16.18 -15.29
C THR A 533 -5.69 17.54 -14.99
N ILE A 534 -6.32 18.29 -14.10
CA ILE A 534 -5.80 19.56 -13.60
C ILE A 534 -6.22 19.77 -12.15
N HIS A 535 -5.40 20.46 -11.37
CA HIS A 535 -5.76 20.87 -10.03
C HIS A 535 -6.66 22.10 -10.05
N GLY A 536 -7.90 21.96 -9.58
CA GLY A 536 -8.86 23.04 -9.41
C GLY A 536 -10.18 22.49 -8.90
N GLU A 537 -10.72 23.08 -7.85
CA GLU A 537 -11.90 22.53 -7.13
C GLU A 537 -13.24 23.04 -7.67
N SER A 538 -13.21 23.90 -8.70
CA SER A 538 -14.38 24.43 -9.39
C SER A 538 -14.04 24.76 -10.86
N PRO A 539 -15.05 24.88 -11.74
CA PRO A 539 -14.82 25.28 -13.13
C PRO A 539 -14.11 26.64 -13.25
N TYR A 540 -14.51 27.62 -12.44
CA TYR A 540 -13.85 28.92 -12.40
C TYR A 540 -12.43 28.85 -11.84
N GLY A 541 -12.17 28.03 -10.80
CA GLY A 541 -10.82 27.84 -10.30
C GLY A 541 -9.88 27.20 -11.33
N ILE A 542 -10.41 26.35 -12.22
CA ILE A 542 -9.66 25.82 -13.36
C ILE A 542 -9.42 26.90 -14.41
N PHE A 543 -10.42 27.72 -14.70
CA PHE A 543 -10.27 28.88 -15.60
C PHE A 543 -9.19 29.84 -15.09
N ASP A 544 -9.27 30.26 -13.83
CA ASP A 544 -8.31 31.16 -13.20
C ASP A 544 -6.89 30.58 -13.27
N ARG A 545 -6.73 29.29 -12.94
CA ARG A 545 -5.44 28.60 -13.06
C ARG A 545 -4.92 28.54 -14.49
N VAL A 546 -5.75 28.17 -15.46
CA VAL A 546 -5.29 27.99 -16.84
C VAL A 546 -5.02 29.34 -17.51
N VAL A 547 -5.90 30.31 -17.31
CA VAL A 547 -5.85 31.59 -18.01
C VAL A 547 -4.97 32.61 -17.29
N ASN A 548 -5.06 32.71 -15.97
CA ASN A 548 -4.32 33.72 -15.22
C ASN A 548 -2.98 33.18 -14.70
N ASP A 549 -2.92 31.97 -14.10
CA ASP A 549 -1.65 31.44 -13.58
C ASP A 549 -0.74 30.91 -14.70
N LEU A 550 -1.31 30.15 -15.65
CA LEU A 550 -0.58 29.54 -16.77
C LEU A 550 -0.57 30.42 -18.03
N GLU A 551 -1.22 31.59 -17.97
CA GLU A 551 -1.26 32.60 -19.04
C GLU A 551 -1.74 32.04 -20.39
N VAL A 552 -2.65 31.06 -20.39
CA VAL A 552 -3.29 30.59 -21.61
C VAL A 552 -4.34 31.61 -22.06
N PRO A 553 -4.37 32.01 -23.34
CA PRO A 553 -5.38 32.97 -23.80
C PRO A 553 -6.82 32.49 -23.52
N PRO A 554 -7.74 33.34 -23.03
CA PRO A 554 -9.14 32.95 -22.75
C PRO A 554 -9.84 32.32 -23.97
N ALA A 555 -9.49 32.79 -25.18
CA ALA A 555 -9.99 32.23 -26.42
C ALA A 555 -9.57 30.77 -26.65
N SER A 556 -8.39 30.37 -26.17
CA SER A 556 -7.90 28.99 -26.24
C SER A 556 -8.53 28.11 -25.17
N PHE A 557 -8.83 28.65 -23.97
CA PHE A 557 -9.55 27.90 -22.92
C PHE A 557 -10.88 27.34 -23.41
N LYS A 558 -11.59 28.08 -24.26
CA LYS A 558 -12.88 27.68 -24.86
C LYS A 558 -12.81 26.42 -25.72
N ALA A 559 -11.62 25.90 -26.03
CA ALA A 559 -11.47 24.60 -26.68
C ALA A 559 -11.90 23.42 -25.77
N ILE A 560 -11.99 23.61 -24.45
CA ILE A 560 -12.59 22.64 -23.52
C ILE A 560 -14.10 22.59 -23.77
N ASP A 561 -14.69 21.40 -23.83
CA ASP A 561 -16.14 21.22 -23.93
C ASP A 561 -16.77 20.97 -22.57
N LEU A 562 -16.16 20.10 -21.76
CA LEU A 562 -16.65 19.73 -20.43
C LEU A 562 -15.56 19.82 -19.37
N ILE A 563 -15.95 20.25 -18.17
CA ILE A 563 -15.16 20.21 -16.95
C ILE A 563 -15.88 19.29 -15.96
N VAL A 564 -15.18 18.27 -15.47
CA VAL A 564 -15.70 17.32 -14.49
C VAL A 564 -14.93 17.50 -13.19
N ILE A 565 -15.62 17.89 -12.12
CA ILE A 565 -15.00 18.09 -10.81
C ILE A 565 -15.25 16.87 -9.93
N ALA A 566 -14.19 16.31 -9.36
CA ALA A 566 -14.27 15.31 -8.30
C ALA A 566 -13.62 15.85 -7.01
N ASN A 567 -14.22 15.61 -5.85
CA ASN A 567 -13.69 16.01 -4.55
C ASN A 567 -14.03 15.00 -3.45
N PRO A 568 -13.22 14.91 -2.38
CA PRO A 568 -13.58 14.16 -1.18
C PRO A 568 -14.67 14.91 -0.40
N ILE A 569 -15.77 14.22 -0.12
CA ILE A 569 -16.85 14.67 0.74
C ILE A 569 -16.67 14.00 2.11
N LYS A 570 -16.64 14.79 3.17
CA LYS A 570 -16.55 14.28 4.54
C LYS A 570 -17.93 13.89 5.05
N THR A 571 -18.01 12.79 5.78
CA THR A 571 -19.20 12.46 6.57
C THR A 571 -19.38 13.47 7.72
N PRO A 572 -20.60 13.63 8.28
CA PRO A 572 -20.86 14.59 9.35
C PRO A 572 -20.02 14.41 10.62
N ASP A 573 -19.62 13.17 10.92
CA ASP A 573 -18.72 12.81 12.03
C ASP A 573 -17.23 13.04 11.70
N GLY A 574 -16.91 13.30 10.43
CA GLY A 574 -15.56 13.57 9.95
C GLY A 574 -14.64 12.36 9.90
N LEU A 575 -15.15 11.16 10.22
CA LEU A 575 -14.37 9.92 10.27
C LEU A 575 -14.11 9.34 8.88
N GLU A 576 -15.01 9.56 7.92
CA GLU A 576 -14.88 9.01 6.57
C GLU A 576 -14.78 10.11 5.51
N LYS A 577 -14.06 9.80 4.43
CA LYS A 577 -13.96 10.65 3.22
C LYS A 577 -14.38 9.86 2.00
N LEU A 578 -15.51 10.24 1.42
CA LEU A 578 -16.07 9.61 0.23
C LEU A 578 -15.72 10.44 -0.99
N ARG A 579 -15.10 9.84 -2.01
CA ARG A 579 -14.79 10.55 -3.26
C ARG A 579 -16.06 10.62 -4.11
N ARG A 580 -16.45 11.83 -4.53
CA ARG A 580 -17.63 12.08 -5.36
C ARG A 580 -17.28 12.99 -6.52
N VAL A 581 -17.84 12.70 -7.69
CA VAL A 581 -17.98 13.71 -8.74
C VAL A 581 -19.02 14.72 -8.25
N THR A 582 -18.61 15.98 -8.12
CA THR A 582 -19.44 17.04 -7.55
C THR A 582 -20.15 17.87 -8.60
N ARG A 583 -19.53 18.04 -9.78
CA ARG A 583 -20.09 18.81 -10.91
C ARG A 583 -19.66 18.26 -12.25
N ILE A 584 -20.56 18.32 -13.23
CA ILE A 584 -20.24 18.19 -14.65
C ILE A 584 -20.73 19.47 -15.31
N THR A 585 -19.78 20.27 -15.80
CA THR A 585 -20.01 21.63 -16.28
C THR A 585 -19.63 21.72 -17.75
N GLU A 586 -20.53 22.28 -18.56
CA GLU A 586 -20.26 22.66 -19.94
C GLU A 586 -19.53 24.01 -20.00
N VAL A 587 -18.57 24.12 -20.91
CA VAL A 587 -17.91 25.37 -21.27
C VAL A 587 -18.49 25.89 -22.59
N ARG A 588 -19.36 26.89 -22.51
CA ARG A 588 -19.94 27.59 -23.67
C ARG A 588 -18.87 28.40 -24.40
N LYS A 589 -19.12 28.71 -25.67
CA LYS A 589 -18.09 29.28 -26.56
C LYS A 589 -18.17 30.80 -26.75
N HIS A 590 -19.31 31.42 -26.40
CA HIS A 590 -19.65 32.78 -26.84
C HIS A 590 -19.51 33.91 -25.78
N TRP A 591 -18.97 33.63 -24.59
CA TRP A 591 -18.62 34.65 -23.58
C TRP A 591 -17.35 35.44 -23.96
N LYS A 592 -17.06 36.60 -23.35
CA LYS A 592 -15.90 37.44 -23.69
C LYS A 592 -14.90 37.62 -22.55
N ASP A 593 -15.39 38.08 -21.41
CA ASP A 593 -14.59 38.60 -20.30
C ASP A 593 -14.77 37.74 -19.04
N ASP A 594 -15.99 37.64 -18.50
CA ASP A 594 -16.27 36.87 -17.29
C ASP A 594 -17.19 35.66 -17.60
N PRO A 595 -16.66 34.42 -17.55
CA PRO A 595 -17.44 33.23 -17.87
C PRO A 595 -18.53 32.89 -16.85
N ILE A 596 -18.53 33.46 -15.63
CA ILE A 596 -19.63 33.29 -14.69
C ILE A 596 -20.77 34.25 -15.05
N GLU A 597 -20.47 35.54 -15.18
CA GLU A 597 -21.49 36.56 -15.46
C GLU A 597 -22.15 36.37 -16.84
N GLU A 598 -21.37 35.91 -17.82
CA GLU A 598 -21.84 35.71 -19.20
C GLU A 598 -22.39 34.30 -19.46
N MET A 599 -22.66 33.51 -18.41
CA MET A 599 -23.10 32.11 -18.52
C MET A 599 -22.17 31.25 -19.39
N GLY A 600 -20.87 31.52 -19.35
CA GLY A 600 -19.84 30.73 -19.99
C GLY A 600 -19.66 29.34 -19.39
N PHE A 601 -19.99 29.16 -18.10
CA PHE A 601 -20.02 27.87 -17.42
C PHE A 601 -21.45 27.49 -17.03
N VAL A 602 -21.92 26.34 -17.54
CA VAL A 602 -23.26 25.84 -17.25
C VAL A 602 -23.18 24.43 -16.69
N ASP A 603 -23.63 24.26 -15.44
CA ASP A 603 -23.67 22.95 -14.82
C ASP A 603 -24.76 22.10 -15.46
N LEU A 604 -24.38 20.92 -15.96
CA LEU A 604 -25.30 19.89 -16.46
C LEU A 604 -25.74 18.95 -15.34
N MET A 605 -24.87 18.70 -14.37
CA MET A 605 -25.16 17.92 -13.17
C MET A 605 -24.43 18.50 -11.96
N VAL A 606 -25.10 18.50 -10.80
CA VAL A 606 -24.57 19.02 -9.53
C VAL A 606 -24.86 18.03 -8.40
N TYR A 607 -23.90 17.84 -7.51
CA TYR A 607 -24.01 16.92 -6.38
C TYR A 607 -24.89 17.50 -5.27
N ASP A 608 -25.84 16.70 -4.81
CA ASP A 608 -26.72 16.98 -3.67
C ASP A 608 -26.23 16.20 -2.46
N ALA A 609 -25.67 16.91 -1.48
CA ALA A 609 -25.11 16.32 -0.26
C ALA A 609 -26.16 15.63 0.63
N ASN A 610 -27.43 16.01 0.53
CA ASN A 610 -28.49 15.38 1.33
C ASN A 610 -28.88 14.00 0.76
N LYS A 611 -28.74 13.83 -0.55
CA LYS A 611 -29.08 12.59 -1.27
C LYS A 611 -27.85 11.72 -1.57
N ASP A 612 -26.65 12.23 -1.30
CA ASP A 612 -25.37 11.62 -1.70
C ASP A 612 -25.36 11.20 -3.18
N THR A 613 -25.81 12.08 -4.07
CA THR A 613 -25.90 11.77 -5.51
C THR A 613 -25.83 13.00 -6.41
N LEU A 614 -25.42 12.80 -7.66
CA LEU A 614 -25.47 13.82 -8.72
C LEU A 614 -26.88 14.00 -9.25
N VAL A 615 -27.38 15.23 -9.28
CA VAL A 615 -28.70 15.55 -9.80
C VAL A 615 -28.54 16.29 -11.13
N PRO A 616 -29.28 15.91 -12.19
CA PRO A 616 -29.30 16.67 -13.44
C PRO A 616 -29.92 18.04 -13.22
N THR A 617 -29.36 19.07 -13.85
CA THR A 617 -29.91 20.43 -13.82
C THR A 617 -30.97 20.63 -14.89
N ASP A 618 -31.74 21.71 -14.78
CA ASP A 618 -32.70 22.11 -15.81
C ASP A 618 -32.03 22.33 -17.17
N ALA A 619 -30.78 22.82 -17.18
CA ALA A 619 -30.02 23.03 -18.41
C ALA A 619 -29.81 21.72 -19.19
N LEU A 620 -29.57 20.61 -18.49
CA LEU A 620 -29.47 19.29 -19.11
C LEU A 620 -30.85 18.74 -19.51
N LEU A 621 -31.87 18.90 -18.66
CA LEU A 621 -33.18 18.30 -18.89
C LEU A 621 -33.96 19.01 -20.01
N ASN A 622 -33.87 20.34 -20.08
CA ASN A 622 -34.57 21.18 -21.07
C ASN A 622 -33.80 21.29 -22.40
N GLY A 623 -32.60 20.70 -22.47
CA GLY A 623 -31.75 20.76 -23.65
C GLY A 623 -31.20 22.15 -23.94
N GLU A 624 -30.64 22.81 -22.93
CA GLU A 624 -29.97 24.11 -23.05
C GLU A 624 -28.46 23.98 -23.29
N SER A 625 -27.94 22.75 -23.28
CA SER A 625 -26.54 22.44 -23.60
C SER A 625 -26.22 22.72 -25.07
N GLU A 626 -25.28 23.64 -25.30
CA GLU A 626 -24.79 23.98 -26.64
C GLU A 626 -23.87 22.87 -27.18
N ILE A 627 -23.07 22.27 -26.30
CA ILE A 627 -22.11 21.22 -26.69
C ILE A 627 -22.83 19.96 -27.13
N LEU A 628 -23.86 19.52 -26.39
CA LEU A 628 -24.62 18.33 -26.76
C LEU A 628 -25.40 18.56 -28.07
N LYS A 629 -25.99 19.74 -28.28
CA LYS A 629 -26.62 20.11 -29.55
C LYS A 629 -25.62 20.08 -30.71
N ALA A 630 -24.42 20.62 -30.51
CA ALA A 630 -23.36 20.59 -31.50
C ALA A 630 -22.88 19.16 -31.85
N ILE A 631 -23.10 18.16 -30.98
CA ILE A 631 -22.93 16.75 -31.35
C ILE A 631 -24.05 16.34 -32.31
N GLY A 632 -25.31 16.61 -31.95
CA GLY A 632 -26.48 16.24 -32.74
C GLY A 632 -26.49 16.82 -34.16
N GLU A 633 -26.03 18.06 -34.33
CA GLU A 633 -25.93 18.73 -35.63
C GLU A 633 -24.95 18.04 -36.60
N ARG A 634 -23.93 17.36 -36.07
CA ARG A 634 -22.89 16.68 -36.87
C ARG A 634 -23.22 15.22 -37.17
N VAL A 635 -24.28 14.67 -36.57
CA VAL A 635 -24.65 13.26 -36.68
C VAL A 635 -26.05 13.12 -37.26
N ALA A 636 -26.13 12.56 -38.47
CA ALA A 636 -27.40 12.30 -39.14
C ALA A 636 -28.32 11.44 -38.24
N GLY A 637 -29.51 11.96 -37.94
CA GLY A 637 -30.51 11.30 -37.08
C GLY A 637 -30.57 11.83 -35.65
N TRP A 638 -29.64 12.69 -35.21
CA TRP A 638 -29.58 13.27 -33.85
C TRP A 638 -29.88 14.78 -33.79
N GLY A 639 -30.50 15.35 -34.83
CA GLY A 639 -30.88 16.77 -34.85
C GLY A 639 -31.91 17.19 -33.80
N ASP A 640 -32.53 16.23 -33.11
CA ASP A 640 -33.42 16.48 -31.96
C ASP A 640 -32.70 16.12 -30.65
N TYR A 641 -32.72 17.05 -29.70
CA TYR A 641 -32.15 16.88 -28.36
C TYR A 641 -32.74 15.67 -27.62
N SER A 642 -34.01 15.33 -27.88
CA SER A 642 -34.66 14.16 -27.29
C SER A 642 -33.89 12.87 -27.58
N LYS A 643 -33.38 12.71 -28.81
CA LYS A 643 -32.62 11.53 -29.24
C LYS A 643 -31.22 11.45 -28.62
N ILE A 644 -30.58 12.60 -28.43
CA ILE A 644 -29.33 12.69 -27.67
C ILE A 644 -29.58 12.21 -26.23
N MET A 645 -30.63 12.72 -25.60
CA MET A 645 -31.02 12.35 -24.25
C MET A 645 -31.40 10.86 -24.14
N GLU A 646 -32.09 10.30 -25.14
CA GLU A 646 -32.38 8.86 -25.22
C GLU A 646 -31.10 8.02 -25.27
N ASN A 647 -30.09 8.42 -26.05
CA ASN A 647 -28.82 7.70 -26.11
C ASN A 647 -28.05 7.78 -24.79
N ILE A 648 -28.02 8.96 -24.16
CA ILE A 648 -27.43 9.15 -22.82
C ILE A 648 -28.12 8.23 -21.80
N LYS A 649 -29.45 8.19 -21.81
CA LYS A 649 -30.25 7.32 -20.92
C LYS A 649 -30.06 5.83 -21.22
N LEU A 650 -29.91 5.45 -22.49
CA LEU A 650 -29.57 4.08 -22.88
C LEU A 650 -28.24 3.66 -22.26
N ARG A 651 -27.18 4.47 -22.42
CA ARG A 651 -25.87 4.20 -21.83
C ARG A 651 -25.95 4.14 -20.31
N ALA A 652 -26.65 5.07 -19.66
CA ALA A 652 -26.89 5.05 -18.22
C ALA A 652 -27.53 3.73 -17.77
N LYS A 653 -28.62 3.33 -18.44
CA LYS A 653 -29.34 2.08 -18.16
C LYS A 653 -28.44 0.86 -18.31
N MET A 654 -27.59 0.81 -19.33
CA MET A 654 -26.62 -0.27 -19.53
C MET A 654 -25.59 -0.34 -18.39
N LYS A 655 -24.99 0.80 -18.01
CA LYS A 655 -24.00 0.81 -16.92
C LYS A 655 -24.62 0.38 -15.60
N ARG A 656 -25.86 0.80 -15.31
CA ARG A 656 -26.62 0.33 -14.14
C ARG A 656 -26.90 -1.17 -14.20
N ALA A 657 -27.33 -1.68 -15.37
CA ALA A 657 -27.59 -3.10 -15.56
C ALA A 657 -26.34 -3.96 -15.34
N LEU A 658 -25.14 -3.50 -15.72
CA LEU A 658 -23.89 -4.20 -15.40
C LEU A 658 -23.67 -4.34 -13.89
N VAL A 659 -23.91 -3.28 -13.12
CA VAL A 659 -23.85 -3.30 -11.64
C VAL A 659 -24.87 -4.28 -11.07
N ASP A 660 -26.10 -4.26 -11.58
CA ASP A 660 -27.16 -5.17 -11.16
C ASP A 660 -26.82 -6.64 -11.48
N PHE A 661 -26.20 -6.92 -12.64
CA PHE A 661 -25.73 -8.25 -13.00
C PHE A 661 -24.60 -8.72 -12.09
N ALA A 662 -23.58 -7.89 -11.85
CA ALA A 662 -22.49 -8.22 -10.93
C ALA A 662 -23.02 -8.63 -9.56
N LYS A 663 -23.99 -7.89 -9.03
CA LYS A 663 -24.65 -8.20 -7.77
C LYS A 663 -25.49 -9.48 -7.83
N SER A 664 -26.33 -9.63 -8.87
CA SER A 664 -27.27 -10.75 -8.99
C SER A 664 -26.57 -12.10 -9.21
N TYR A 665 -25.44 -12.09 -9.92
CA TYR A 665 -24.63 -13.29 -10.20
C TYR A 665 -23.44 -13.44 -9.26
N ASN A 666 -23.27 -12.52 -8.28
CA ASN A 666 -22.12 -12.47 -7.38
C ASN A 666 -20.77 -12.56 -8.12
N ASN A 667 -20.64 -11.81 -9.22
CA ASN A 667 -19.47 -11.84 -10.09
C ASN A 667 -18.98 -10.42 -10.41
N GLU A 668 -18.03 -9.96 -9.61
CA GLU A 668 -17.44 -8.63 -9.74
C GLU A 668 -16.64 -8.43 -11.04
N LYS A 669 -16.23 -9.52 -11.71
CA LYS A 669 -15.48 -9.42 -12.97
C LYS A 669 -16.29 -8.81 -14.11
N ILE A 670 -17.62 -8.77 -13.99
CA ILE A 670 -18.52 -8.06 -14.91
C ILE A 670 -18.27 -6.55 -14.92
N LEU A 671 -17.79 -5.99 -13.80
CA LEU A 671 -17.51 -4.56 -13.68
C LEU A 671 -16.07 -4.21 -14.08
N GLU A 672 -15.22 -5.20 -14.31
CA GLU A 672 -13.82 -4.99 -14.67
C GLU A 672 -13.66 -4.68 -16.16
N ALA A 673 -12.56 -4.03 -16.51
CA ALA A 673 -12.31 -3.48 -17.83
C ALA A 673 -12.54 -4.47 -19.02
N PRO A 674 -12.13 -5.76 -18.96
CA PRO A 674 -12.37 -6.68 -20.07
C PRO A 674 -13.84 -6.80 -20.47
N PHE A 675 -14.74 -6.97 -19.50
CA PHE A 675 -16.17 -7.12 -19.77
C PHE A 675 -16.81 -5.78 -20.15
N VAL A 676 -16.45 -4.70 -19.46
CA VAL A 676 -17.00 -3.35 -19.73
C VAL A 676 -16.64 -2.87 -21.14
N VAL A 677 -15.40 -3.06 -21.58
CA VAL A 677 -14.94 -2.68 -22.92
C VAL A 677 -15.60 -3.53 -24.01
N ALA A 678 -15.76 -4.85 -23.78
CA ALA A 678 -16.49 -5.73 -24.69
C ALA A 678 -17.96 -5.29 -24.80
N SER A 679 -18.59 -4.97 -23.67
CA SER A 679 -19.96 -4.44 -23.61
C SER A 679 -20.12 -3.12 -24.37
N ASN A 680 -19.17 -2.19 -24.23
CA ASN A 680 -19.18 -0.93 -25.00
C ASN A 680 -19.06 -1.22 -26.51
N SER A 681 -18.19 -2.15 -26.91
CA SER A 681 -18.03 -2.54 -28.32
C SER A 681 -19.31 -3.16 -28.88
N ALA A 682 -19.98 -4.01 -28.11
CA ALA A 682 -21.25 -4.64 -28.47
C ALA A 682 -22.36 -3.62 -28.70
N LEU A 683 -22.44 -2.55 -27.88
CA LEU A 683 -23.39 -1.46 -28.08
C LEU A 683 -23.28 -0.87 -29.50
N HIS A 684 -22.07 -0.55 -29.95
CA HIS A 684 -21.86 0.04 -31.27
C HIS A 684 -22.27 -0.91 -32.40
N MET A 685 -21.89 -2.18 -32.30
CA MET A 685 -22.25 -3.20 -33.30
C MET A 685 -23.77 -3.38 -33.38
N ILE A 686 -24.46 -3.40 -32.24
CA ILE A 686 -25.91 -3.53 -32.16
C ILE A 686 -26.59 -2.28 -32.71
N MET A 687 -26.13 -1.08 -32.35
CA MET A 687 -26.66 0.18 -32.89
C MET A 687 -26.46 0.27 -34.41
N GLU A 688 -25.32 -0.19 -34.92
CA GLU A 688 -25.05 -0.21 -36.36
C GLU A 688 -25.98 -1.20 -37.09
N ALA A 689 -26.14 -2.41 -36.55
CA ALA A 689 -27.05 -3.40 -37.10
C ALA A 689 -28.50 -2.89 -37.12
N GLU A 690 -28.94 -2.30 -36.01
CA GLU A 690 -30.26 -1.70 -35.86
C GLU A 690 -30.50 -0.59 -36.90
N ARG A 691 -29.53 0.32 -37.05
CA ARG A 691 -29.60 1.41 -38.05
C ARG A 691 -29.67 0.88 -39.47
N LYS A 692 -28.91 -0.17 -39.80
CA LYS A 692 -28.91 -0.78 -41.14
C LYS A 692 -30.24 -1.50 -41.43
N GLU A 693 -30.83 -2.15 -40.43
CA GLU A 693 -32.06 -2.94 -40.57
C GLU A 693 -33.31 -2.05 -40.61
N TYR A 694 -33.41 -1.05 -39.73
CA TYR A 694 -34.64 -0.25 -39.55
C TYR A 694 -34.52 1.21 -40.01
N GLY A 695 -33.34 1.64 -40.47
CA GLY A 695 -33.06 3.03 -40.87
C GLY A 695 -32.99 4.03 -39.71
N ASN A 696 -33.21 3.57 -38.47
CA ASN A 696 -33.10 4.36 -37.23
C ASN A 696 -32.53 3.51 -36.09
N VAL A 697 -32.24 4.14 -34.95
CA VAL A 697 -31.75 3.46 -33.74
C VAL A 697 -32.82 3.61 -32.66
N ASP A 698 -33.47 2.50 -32.29
CA ASP A 698 -34.43 2.44 -31.18
C ASP A 698 -33.73 2.01 -29.89
N SER A 699 -33.69 2.91 -28.91
CA SER A 699 -32.98 2.68 -27.65
C SER A 699 -33.50 1.48 -26.86
N THR A 700 -34.79 1.15 -26.95
CA THR A 700 -35.38 0.02 -26.24
C THR A 700 -34.95 -1.30 -26.87
N ARG A 701 -35.04 -1.42 -28.20
CA ARG A 701 -34.60 -2.63 -28.92
C ARG A 701 -33.10 -2.86 -28.79
N VAL A 702 -32.30 -1.79 -28.88
CA VAL A 702 -30.85 -1.86 -28.65
C VAL A 702 -30.54 -2.37 -27.25
N PHE A 703 -31.23 -1.86 -26.22
CA PHE A 703 -31.01 -2.32 -24.85
C PHE A 703 -31.35 -3.80 -24.67
N GLU A 704 -32.47 -4.29 -25.23
CA GLU A 704 -32.84 -5.70 -25.11
C GLU A 704 -31.87 -6.63 -25.85
N LYS A 705 -31.44 -6.24 -27.07
CA LYS A 705 -30.40 -6.97 -27.83
C LYS A 705 -29.07 -6.98 -27.07
N TRP A 706 -28.66 -5.85 -26.50
CA TRP A 706 -27.44 -5.75 -25.70
C TRP A 706 -27.51 -6.58 -24.42
N LYS A 707 -28.66 -6.57 -23.73
CA LYS A 707 -28.90 -7.37 -22.54
C LYS A 707 -28.79 -8.87 -22.85
N ALA A 708 -29.38 -9.32 -23.96
CA ALA A 708 -29.24 -10.69 -24.42
C ALA A 708 -27.78 -11.06 -24.69
N TRP A 709 -27.04 -10.16 -25.36
CA TRP A 709 -25.60 -10.32 -25.58
C TRP A 709 -24.83 -10.46 -24.26
N CYS A 710 -25.09 -9.62 -23.25
CA CYS A 710 -24.42 -9.73 -21.95
C CYS A 710 -24.68 -11.08 -21.29
N LEU A 711 -25.92 -11.57 -21.33
CA LEU A 711 -26.28 -12.88 -20.74
C LEU A 711 -25.58 -14.05 -21.42
N GLU A 712 -25.33 -13.95 -22.73
CA GLU A 712 -24.57 -14.94 -23.48
C GLU A 712 -23.08 -14.85 -23.17
N GLU A 713 -22.51 -13.64 -23.20
CA GLU A 713 -21.09 -13.42 -22.93
C GLU A 713 -20.70 -13.85 -21.51
N MET A 714 -21.57 -13.60 -20.52
CA MET A 714 -21.34 -14.07 -19.15
C MET A 714 -21.25 -15.59 -19.03
N LYS A 715 -21.94 -16.37 -19.88
CA LYS A 715 -21.83 -17.85 -19.91
C LYS A 715 -20.58 -18.35 -20.62
N ARG A 716 -19.99 -17.51 -21.48
CA ARG A 716 -18.81 -17.86 -22.27
C ARG A 716 -17.52 -17.65 -21.47
N VAL A 717 -17.48 -16.57 -20.70
CA VAL A 717 -16.27 -16.09 -20.02
C VAL A 717 -16.19 -16.56 -18.56
N TYR A 718 -17.32 -16.89 -17.94
CA TYR A 718 -17.46 -17.32 -16.55
C TYR A 718 -18.39 -18.53 -16.44
#